data_AF-A0AAE3FSD9-F1
#
_entry.id   AF-A0AAE3FSD9-F1
#
_cell.length_a   1.000
_cell.length_b   1.000
_cell.length_c   1.000
_cell.angle_alpha   90.00
_cell.angle_beta   90.00
_cell.angle_gamma   90.00
#
_symmetry.space_group_name_H-M   'P 1'
#
loop_
_entity.id
_entity.type
_entity.pdbx_description
1 polymer ?
#
loop_
_entity_poly.entity_id
_entity_poly.type
_entity_poly.pdbx_seq_one_letter_code
_entity_poly.pdbx_strand_id
1 'polypeptide(L)'
;MSGSTDRVEQLLDNYDQVEGDRRWAIIDELEHVLERHPERVLPYTSRFLNLFHNSSGGLKTRLGKFLQNLIQTDPEVATGVLEELGSEYTSDGEVTRETYYQAVETLSEVGSNDVLNEVSANALSPLLQGKIDQRIATYNLLARIGGTESVKILLDWRDDETGAPEEAAADALEVIHERAVTDLNAGEDLPTALKTLQLIAADQPDRLHVDFDLLYELVCEGDDDVATTAADILVVVSESPDVETGLSVWQLVTDLDKTDLRAHGRVVGAVAAGESAELSAVISELVDRLTGAKDRSEREQLLAALIEAGRIKSSKEFPKLDHIVGLSRDAEGSTRALYMKLFGGLTQTVADPGSLIPELLRGLQSEDPKIRRAASHALSGVNLYPTPDALAASQEDPDPDVQERVDTATNQSAPEGCLPLRFDSEEESRLLGLQASLKYATVQGRWDPIEFDEYHQALFRNLAMMYQSGGSGRVLLPYYVPHAGVLVPLELALQGAHQYEGVRVAVYTPGTSVQWGTLKDFRKALSSYGFGEKDNISGTALPATEWLTVSRVQGDSVTPYNTDASGPNEVVLTKSLEGLAAIDAPDVIVCNLQAHTSRSEPELIDAIRDVAPETSVVFQYSFFTKHDAGYGWPRYGYPEEQSQGISRIVSRLPAQALGTAGPETEEDHIVPAIDQARAQICRLSDPRSFMLHSFGAGELIDHINGIYEKYVDLDEPATEELAGTIRSRLFNIQRLSVPTDLYNEWVREESVRQGRYSPETTEQLLHSLDQLRDQYEQAYVPATVSEVIDHLEAMYDALSESNPKFTYLTEQLTEATQTDERIAIVFLSGHMQQVFEYAIRQTTSYTPADLEKLGVYLSQPDQFRDFDVVDRVLLPADVPPPLANYYFAPNAEKLELLTYGTDRQDRLEGWIDEQATRIHDQLGVPNEIEWPAQPELNEQPHGRDVEETEKPSEESPFPDVETFQDTSSAFTATGRGMGASGGPEAHESGKVRISTTDANEVELDFSRSVLLKKSSVGENSSEFTWITAHDLVTGDTVKIIPDSVRQELYQDALSELYGEGPSGSEIIESLETWWSTMREIYSEYENIGVIYSLLDRHGIDKTEGTVRDWFRAVMAADEPIDLVENPDLTIGPDSTSDIYIIGQAFEKEEFTESANIIQNVMKRFRKENRDQGRELNQQIANSLTELDADISSRIVTHTIEDVTHQIDR
;
A
#
# COMPACT_ATOMS: atom_id res chain seq x y z
N MET A 1 -78.29 65.04 19.91
CA MET A 1 -78.09 65.59 18.56
C MET A 1 -76.65 65.28 18.19
N SER A 2 -76.24 64.02 17.97
CA SER A 2 -76.65 63.10 16.89
C SER A 2 -76.54 63.76 15.51
N GLY A 3 -75.42 63.49 14.83
CA GLY A 3 -75.25 63.76 13.41
C GLY A 3 -74.38 64.97 13.05
N SER A 4 -73.13 65.04 13.52
CA SER A 4 -72.07 65.61 12.66
C SER A 4 -71.20 64.44 12.28
N THR A 5 -71.65 63.63 11.32
CA THR A 5 -70.79 62.63 10.67
C THR A 5 -69.50 63.34 10.26
N ASP A 6 -68.34 62.71 10.46
CA ASP A 6 -67.06 63.32 10.12
C ASP A 6 -67.13 63.81 8.67
N ARG A 7 -66.81 65.08 8.46
CA ARG A 7 -66.94 65.70 7.14
C ARG A 7 -66.09 64.94 6.11
N VAL A 8 -64.95 64.39 6.53
CA VAL A 8 -64.09 63.56 5.66
C VAL A 8 -64.80 62.26 5.30
N GLU A 9 -65.38 61.56 6.28
CA GLU A 9 -66.17 60.34 6.05
C GLU A 9 -67.37 60.60 5.14
N GLN A 10 -68.11 61.70 5.34
CA GLN A 10 -69.21 62.09 4.45
C GLN A 10 -68.73 62.34 3.03
N LEU A 11 -67.59 63.02 2.85
CA LEU A 11 -67.01 63.28 1.55
C LEU A 11 -66.59 61.97 0.86
N LEU A 12 -65.98 61.04 1.60
CA LEU A 12 -65.60 59.71 1.12
C LEU A 12 -66.81 58.84 0.76
N ASP A 13 -67.85 58.82 1.59
CA ASP A 13 -69.09 58.10 1.30
C ASP A 13 -69.83 58.70 0.09
N ASN A 14 -69.76 60.03 -0.08
CA ASN A 14 -70.28 60.70 -1.26
C ASN A 14 -69.44 60.40 -2.50
N TYR A 15 -68.12 60.22 -2.36
CA TYR A 15 -67.22 59.87 -3.45
C TYR A 15 -67.65 58.56 -4.12
N ASP A 16 -68.02 57.57 -3.31
CA ASP A 16 -68.49 56.26 -3.77
C ASP A 16 -69.84 56.35 -4.51
N GLN A 17 -70.67 57.36 -4.21
CA GLN A 17 -72.02 57.52 -4.76
C GLN A 17 -72.11 58.38 -6.02
N VAL A 18 -71.05 59.12 -6.38
CA VAL A 18 -71.06 60.03 -7.54
C VAL A 18 -70.11 59.54 -8.63
N GLU A 19 -70.45 59.80 -9.90
CA GLU A 19 -69.63 59.43 -11.06
C GLU A 19 -68.98 60.66 -11.73
N GLY A 20 -67.84 60.44 -12.40
CA GLY A 20 -67.18 61.41 -13.27
C GLY A 20 -66.69 62.68 -12.57
N ASP A 21 -66.87 63.84 -13.22
CA ASP A 21 -66.37 65.15 -12.80
C ASP A 21 -66.78 65.57 -11.38
N ARG A 22 -67.83 64.98 -10.81
CA ARG A 22 -68.25 65.26 -9.42
C ARG A 22 -67.31 64.70 -8.38
N ARG A 23 -66.58 63.62 -8.69
CA ARG A 23 -65.54 63.07 -7.80
C ARG A 23 -64.37 64.04 -7.64
N TRP A 24 -64.10 64.88 -8.65
CA TRP A 24 -63.04 65.89 -8.60
C TRP A 24 -63.34 66.95 -7.55
N ALA A 25 -64.58 67.47 -7.53
CA ALA A 25 -64.99 68.45 -6.52
C ALA A 25 -64.90 67.91 -5.09
N ILE A 26 -65.06 66.59 -4.92
CA ILE A 26 -64.88 65.93 -3.62
C ILE A 26 -63.41 65.86 -3.26
N ILE A 27 -62.52 65.49 -4.19
CA ILE A 27 -61.07 65.49 -3.96
C ILE A 27 -60.58 66.91 -3.66
N ASP A 28 -61.04 67.93 -4.39
CA ASP A 28 -60.68 69.34 -4.15
C ASP A 28 -61.09 69.79 -2.73
N GLU A 29 -62.28 69.37 -2.29
CA GLU A 29 -62.75 69.65 -0.93
C GLU A 29 -61.93 68.88 0.12
N LEU A 30 -61.54 67.63 -0.17
CA LEU A 30 -60.66 66.84 0.69
C LEU A 30 -59.26 67.45 0.77
N GLU A 31 -58.70 67.96 -0.34
CA GLU A 31 -57.45 68.73 -0.36
C GLU A 31 -57.57 69.97 0.54
N HIS A 32 -58.67 70.70 0.43
CA HIS A 32 -58.92 71.89 1.26
C HIS A 32 -59.09 71.54 2.75
N VAL A 33 -59.60 70.36 3.07
CA VAL A 33 -59.65 69.85 4.44
C VAL A 33 -58.26 69.42 4.90
N LEU A 34 -57.49 68.74 4.06
CA LEU A 34 -56.11 68.33 4.35
C LEU A 34 -55.23 69.56 4.66
N GLU A 35 -55.32 70.62 3.87
CA GLU A 35 -54.57 71.87 4.07
C GLU A 35 -54.89 72.58 5.41
N ARG A 36 -56.12 72.42 5.93
CA ARG A 36 -56.58 73.15 7.12
C ARG A 36 -56.63 72.31 8.39
N HIS A 37 -56.85 71.02 8.24
CA HIS A 37 -57.14 70.05 9.29
C HIS A 37 -56.60 68.66 8.92
N PRO A 38 -55.27 68.51 8.75
CA PRO A 38 -54.67 67.25 8.33
C PRO A 38 -54.98 66.10 9.29
N GLU A 39 -55.09 66.39 10.59
CA GLU A 39 -55.41 65.41 11.63
C GLU A 39 -56.74 64.68 11.43
N ARG A 40 -57.64 65.24 10.60
CA ARG A 40 -58.94 64.63 10.26
C ARG A 40 -58.87 63.74 9.03
N VAL A 41 -57.86 63.91 8.19
CA VAL A 41 -57.72 63.23 6.90
C VAL A 41 -56.82 61.99 7.04
N LEU A 42 -55.74 62.09 7.81
CA LEU A 42 -54.75 61.03 8.01
C LEU A 42 -55.32 59.66 8.45
N PRO A 43 -56.36 59.57 9.33
CA PRO A 43 -56.94 58.28 9.68
C PRO A 43 -57.55 57.50 8.50
N TYR A 44 -57.75 58.14 7.34
CA TYR A 44 -58.37 57.57 6.16
C TYR A 44 -57.38 57.20 5.03
N THR A 45 -56.06 57.24 5.27
CA THR A 45 -55.03 56.91 4.25
C THR A 45 -55.30 55.61 3.50
N SER A 46 -55.56 54.50 4.21
CA SER A 46 -55.84 53.20 3.56
C SER A 46 -57.08 53.25 2.66
N ARG A 47 -58.08 54.09 3.00
CA ARG A 47 -59.25 54.30 2.14
C ARG A 47 -58.89 55.10 0.90
N PHE A 48 -58.02 56.12 1.01
CA PHE A 48 -57.51 56.86 -0.16
C PHE A 48 -56.67 56.00 -1.09
N LEU A 49 -55.82 55.12 -0.56
CA LEU A 49 -55.06 54.15 -1.35
C LEU A 49 -55.99 53.19 -2.11
N ASN A 50 -57.01 52.68 -1.44
CA ASN A 50 -58.03 51.84 -2.07
C ASN A 50 -58.81 52.59 -3.18
N LEU A 51 -59.15 53.87 -2.95
CA LEU A 51 -59.78 54.72 -3.96
C LEU A 51 -58.83 54.97 -5.14
N PHE A 52 -57.54 55.13 -4.89
CA PHE A 52 -56.53 55.31 -5.93
C PHE A 52 -56.39 54.04 -6.77
N HIS A 53 -56.32 52.86 -6.15
CA HIS A 53 -56.31 51.57 -6.82
C HIS A 53 -57.49 51.43 -7.80
N ASN A 54 -58.70 51.69 -7.29
CA ASN A 54 -59.94 51.51 -8.05
C ASN A 54 -60.27 52.64 -9.04
N SER A 55 -59.42 53.66 -9.17
CA SER A 55 -59.63 54.80 -10.08
C SER A 55 -58.88 54.62 -11.40
N SER A 56 -59.31 55.33 -12.45
CA SER A 56 -58.63 55.33 -13.75
C SER A 56 -58.61 56.72 -14.40
N GLY A 57 -57.72 56.92 -15.37
CA GLY A 57 -57.59 58.18 -16.11
C GLY A 57 -57.25 59.38 -15.23
N GLY A 58 -57.80 60.55 -15.54
CA GLY A 58 -57.51 61.80 -14.83
C GLY A 58 -57.90 61.80 -13.35
N LEU A 59 -58.85 60.95 -12.94
CA LEU A 59 -59.23 60.80 -11.54
C LEU A 59 -58.13 60.12 -10.72
N LYS A 60 -57.48 59.09 -11.30
CA LYS A 60 -56.32 58.44 -10.67
C LYS A 60 -55.17 59.43 -10.52
N THR A 61 -54.91 60.26 -11.54
CA THR A 61 -53.90 61.34 -11.46
C THR A 61 -54.21 62.34 -10.34
N ARG A 62 -55.48 62.73 -10.18
CA ARG A 62 -55.89 63.67 -9.12
C ARG A 62 -55.74 63.06 -7.72
N LEU A 63 -56.12 61.79 -7.54
CA LEU A 63 -55.91 61.08 -6.29
C LEU A 63 -54.42 60.85 -6.00
N GLY A 64 -53.60 60.62 -7.01
CA GLY A 64 -52.16 60.52 -6.84
C GLY A 64 -51.55 61.81 -6.30
N LYS A 65 -51.96 62.96 -6.86
CA LYS A 65 -51.59 64.28 -6.33
C LYS A 65 -52.09 64.52 -4.89
N PHE A 66 -53.28 64.01 -4.57
CA PHE A 66 -53.80 64.07 -3.21
C PHE A 66 -52.95 63.24 -2.24
N LEU A 67 -52.55 62.01 -2.61
CA LEU A 67 -51.64 61.17 -1.83
C LEU A 67 -50.27 61.83 -1.67
N GLN A 68 -49.77 62.50 -2.72
CA GLN A 68 -48.53 63.29 -2.64
C GLN A 68 -48.65 64.42 -1.60
N ASN A 69 -49.72 65.20 -1.65
CA ASN A 69 -49.97 66.25 -0.66
C ASN A 69 -50.13 65.68 0.75
N LEU A 70 -50.70 64.47 0.87
CA LEU A 70 -50.83 63.77 2.15
C LEU A 70 -49.44 63.47 2.74
N ILE A 71 -48.53 62.92 1.93
CA ILE A 71 -47.12 62.69 2.31
C ILE A 71 -46.41 64.00 2.68
N GLN A 72 -46.61 65.08 1.90
CA GLN A 72 -46.02 66.39 2.23
C GLN A 72 -46.49 66.92 3.59
N THR A 73 -47.74 66.63 3.93
CA THR A 73 -48.36 67.17 5.14
C THR A 73 -48.00 66.34 6.36
N ASP A 74 -47.88 65.02 6.19
CA ASP A 74 -47.44 64.10 7.23
C ASP A 74 -46.59 62.96 6.62
N PRO A 75 -45.24 63.09 6.70
CA PRO A 75 -44.34 62.08 6.18
C PRO A 75 -44.51 60.70 6.84
N GLU A 76 -45.02 60.59 8.08
CA GLU A 76 -45.19 59.27 8.75
C GLU A 76 -46.14 58.34 7.98
N VAL A 77 -47.04 58.90 7.17
CA VAL A 77 -47.98 58.15 6.34
C VAL A 77 -47.32 57.61 5.07
N ALA A 78 -46.13 58.10 4.71
CA ALA A 78 -45.45 57.77 3.47
C ALA A 78 -45.08 56.29 3.36
N THR A 79 -44.65 55.65 4.46
CA THR A 79 -44.26 54.23 4.45
C THR A 79 -45.38 53.33 3.93
N GLY A 80 -46.57 53.45 4.53
CA GLY A 80 -47.74 52.68 4.10
C GLY A 80 -48.25 53.06 2.70
N VAL A 81 -48.07 54.31 2.27
CA VAL A 81 -48.39 54.73 0.90
C VAL A 81 -47.40 54.16 -0.12
N LEU A 82 -46.11 54.11 0.20
CA LEU A 82 -45.08 53.59 -0.69
C LEU A 82 -45.14 52.07 -0.81
N GLU A 83 -45.35 51.33 0.28
CA GLU A 83 -45.49 49.88 0.23
C GLU A 83 -46.67 49.45 -0.65
N GLU A 84 -47.83 50.10 -0.47
CA GLU A 84 -49.04 49.80 -1.24
C GLU A 84 -48.86 50.17 -2.72
N LEU A 85 -48.34 51.37 -3.02
CA LEU A 85 -48.07 51.81 -4.39
C LEU A 85 -46.97 50.97 -5.08
N GLY A 86 -45.96 50.54 -4.33
CA GLY A 86 -44.87 49.68 -4.81
C GLY A 86 -45.37 48.28 -5.20
N SER A 87 -46.29 47.71 -4.41
CA SER A 87 -46.91 46.41 -4.72
C SER A 87 -47.68 46.44 -6.05
N GLU A 88 -48.25 47.58 -6.41
CA GLU A 88 -49.03 47.77 -7.64
C GLU A 88 -48.23 48.27 -8.85
N TYR A 89 -46.96 48.63 -8.65
CA TYR A 89 -46.10 49.21 -9.68
C TYR A 89 -45.99 48.33 -10.93
N THR A 90 -46.10 47.01 -10.77
CA THR A 90 -46.05 46.02 -11.86
C THR A 90 -47.39 45.82 -12.57
N SER A 91 -48.52 46.14 -11.92
CA SER A 91 -49.86 45.79 -12.39
C SER A 91 -50.64 46.93 -13.07
N ASP A 92 -50.22 48.19 -12.93
CA ASP A 92 -51.07 49.32 -13.35
C ASP A 92 -50.34 50.47 -14.06
N GLY A 93 -51.07 51.20 -14.92
CA GLY A 93 -50.54 52.08 -15.99
C GLY A 93 -49.64 53.25 -15.56
N GLU A 94 -49.09 53.99 -16.54
CA GLU A 94 -48.09 55.08 -16.39
C GLU A 94 -48.38 56.08 -15.25
N VAL A 95 -49.65 56.33 -14.94
CA VAL A 95 -50.08 57.21 -13.84
C VAL A 95 -49.73 56.66 -12.46
N THR A 96 -49.80 55.35 -12.23
CA THR A 96 -49.40 54.71 -10.96
C THR A 96 -47.90 54.85 -10.75
N ARG A 97 -47.11 54.60 -11.80
CA ARG A 97 -45.65 54.77 -11.74
C ARG A 97 -45.23 56.21 -11.49
N GLU A 98 -45.90 57.16 -12.15
CA GLU A 98 -45.66 58.59 -11.94
C GLU A 98 -46.05 59.04 -10.53
N THR A 99 -47.19 58.56 -10.01
CA THR A 99 -47.61 58.85 -8.63
C THR A 99 -46.64 58.24 -7.62
N TYR A 100 -46.19 57.01 -7.86
CA TYR A 100 -45.22 56.34 -7.00
C TYR A 100 -43.88 57.08 -6.99
N TYR A 101 -43.39 57.47 -8.16
CA TYR A 101 -42.21 58.31 -8.29
C TYR A 101 -42.36 59.66 -7.56
N GLN A 102 -43.47 60.37 -7.76
CA GLN A 102 -43.72 61.66 -7.09
C GLN A 102 -43.83 61.50 -5.57
N ALA A 103 -44.37 60.39 -5.08
CA ALA A 103 -44.40 60.06 -3.65
C ALA A 103 -42.98 59.84 -3.10
N VAL A 104 -42.13 59.11 -3.83
CA VAL A 104 -40.71 58.88 -3.51
C VAL A 104 -39.91 60.19 -3.53
N GLU A 105 -40.09 61.02 -4.56
CA GLU A 105 -39.47 62.35 -4.67
C GLU A 105 -39.92 63.27 -3.53
N THR A 106 -41.20 63.25 -3.20
CA THR A 106 -41.73 64.04 -2.08
C THR A 106 -41.15 63.57 -0.74
N LEU A 107 -41.06 62.25 -0.54
CA LEU A 107 -40.49 61.70 0.68
C LEU A 107 -38.99 62.01 0.77
N SER A 108 -38.27 61.99 -0.36
CA SER A 108 -36.85 62.36 -0.42
C SER A 108 -36.62 63.87 -0.19
N GLU A 109 -37.65 64.72 -0.30
CA GLU A 109 -37.56 66.14 0.06
C GLU A 109 -37.97 66.43 1.51
N VAL A 110 -39.03 65.78 2.01
CA VAL A 110 -39.73 66.20 3.25
C VAL A 110 -39.54 65.21 4.42
N GLY A 111 -39.12 63.97 4.16
CA GLY A 111 -38.97 62.93 5.19
C GLY A 111 -37.86 63.24 6.20
N SER A 112 -38.17 63.09 7.50
CA SER A 112 -37.15 62.98 8.54
C SER A 112 -36.45 61.61 8.43
N ASN A 113 -35.23 61.50 8.95
CA ASN A 113 -34.50 60.23 8.92
C ASN A 113 -35.27 59.12 9.66
N ASP A 114 -36.02 59.44 10.71
CA ASP A 114 -36.82 58.47 11.46
C ASP A 114 -37.89 57.80 10.58
N VAL A 115 -38.57 58.58 9.73
CA VAL A 115 -39.59 58.08 8.79
C VAL A 115 -38.93 57.28 7.66
N LEU A 116 -37.77 57.72 7.17
CA LEU A 116 -37.04 57.02 6.11
C LEU A 116 -36.53 55.65 6.56
N ASN A 117 -36.12 55.53 7.82
CA ASN A 117 -35.67 54.25 8.38
C ASN A 117 -36.80 53.19 8.45
N GLU A 118 -38.07 53.60 8.40
CA GLU A 118 -39.21 52.67 8.33
C GLU A 118 -39.51 52.20 6.90
N VAL A 119 -38.96 52.85 5.87
CA VAL A 119 -39.15 52.46 4.47
C VAL A 119 -38.23 51.31 4.11
N SER A 120 -38.81 50.18 3.73
CA SER A 120 -38.05 49.04 3.19
C SER A 120 -37.37 49.41 1.87
N ALA A 121 -36.04 49.28 1.80
CA ALA A 121 -35.27 49.52 0.57
C ALA A 121 -35.82 48.71 -0.62
N ASN A 122 -36.30 47.48 -0.37
CA ASN A 122 -36.91 46.62 -1.38
C ASN A 122 -38.21 47.18 -2.00
N ALA A 123 -38.93 48.04 -1.28
CA ALA A 123 -40.10 48.70 -1.85
C ALA A 123 -39.72 49.60 -3.03
N LEU A 124 -38.48 50.11 -3.06
CA LEU A 124 -38.00 51.04 -4.08
C LEU A 124 -37.48 50.37 -5.35
N SER A 125 -37.12 49.08 -5.31
CA SER A 125 -36.59 48.32 -6.45
C SER A 125 -37.39 48.44 -7.76
N PRO A 126 -38.74 48.51 -7.76
CA PRO A 126 -39.49 48.70 -9.00
C PRO A 126 -39.18 50.02 -9.74
N LEU A 127 -38.82 51.10 -9.03
CA LEU A 127 -38.47 52.39 -9.64
C LEU A 127 -37.11 52.36 -10.35
N LEU A 128 -36.25 51.40 -10.02
CA LEU A 128 -34.98 51.17 -10.71
C LEU A 128 -35.18 50.66 -12.16
N GLN A 129 -36.37 50.19 -12.50
CA GLN A 129 -36.74 49.90 -13.90
C GLN A 129 -37.32 51.12 -14.64
N GLY A 130 -37.36 52.28 -13.98
CA GLY A 130 -37.99 53.51 -14.44
C GLY A 130 -37.13 54.36 -15.39
N LYS A 131 -37.58 55.60 -15.63
CA LYS A 131 -36.81 56.61 -16.38
C LYS A 131 -35.58 57.06 -15.58
N ILE A 132 -34.60 57.66 -16.26
CA ILE A 132 -33.34 58.15 -15.66
C ILE A 132 -33.60 58.95 -14.36
N ASP A 133 -34.50 59.93 -14.38
CA ASP A 133 -34.80 60.77 -13.22
C ASP A 133 -35.42 59.97 -12.04
N GLN A 134 -36.13 58.88 -12.34
CA GLN A 134 -36.72 57.99 -11.35
C GLN A 134 -35.64 57.15 -10.66
N ARG A 135 -34.68 56.65 -11.43
CA ARG A 135 -33.55 55.88 -10.90
C ARG A 135 -32.64 56.75 -10.04
N ILE A 136 -32.30 57.95 -10.51
CA ILE A 136 -31.52 58.94 -9.76
C ILE A 136 -32.19 59.28 -8.43
N ALA A 137 -33.49 59.60 -8.44
CA ALA A 137 -34.21 59.91 -7.20
C ALA A 137 -34.28 58.70 -6.24
N THR A 138 -34.38 57.49 -6.82
CA THR A 138 -34.39 56.24 -6.04
C THR A 138 -33.04 55.99 -5.39
N TYR A 139 -31.93 56.18 -6.10
CA TYR A 139 -30.58 56.06 -5.52
C TYR A 139 -30.35 57.09 -4.41
N ASN A 140 -30.76 58.35 -4.62
CA ASN A 140 -30.69 59.38 -3.57
C ASN A 140 -31.51 59.01 -2.34
N LEU A 141 -32.69 58.39 -2.52
CA LEU A 141 -33.51 57.93 -1.40
C LEU A 141 -32.87 56.74 -0.69
N LEU A 142 -32.33 55.76 -1.43
CA LEU A 142 -31.58 54.63 -0.88
C LEU A 142 -30.36 55.11 -0.07
N ALA A 143 -29.68 56.16 -0.53
CA ALA A 143 -28.59 56.80 0.20
C ALA A 143 -29.02 57.31 1.59
N ARG A 144 -30.22 57.90 1.66
CA ARG A 144 -30.78 58.45 2.90
C ARG A 144 -31.32 57.35 3.84
N ILE A 145 -31.94 56.31 3.28
CA ILE A 145 -32.40 55.14 4.04
C ILE A 145 -31.16 54.44 4.64
N GLY A 146 -30.16 54.17 3.81
CA GLY A 146 -28.92 53.50 4.20
C GLY A 146 -29.13 52.02 4.54
N GLY A 147 -28.16 51.45 5.25
CA GLY A 147 -28.17 50.04 5.68
C GLY A 147 -27.79 49.04 4.59
N THR A 148 -27.66 47.78 4.99
CA THR A 148 -27.09 46.70 4.16
C THR A 148 -27.93 46.35 2.94
N GLU A 149 -29.26 46.45 3.04
CA GLU A 149 -30.16 46.16 1.92
C GLU A 149 -30.06 47.24 0.82
N SER A 150 -29.94 48.51 1.22
CA SER A 150 -29.75 49.61 0.26
C SER A 150 -28.42 49.48 -0.47
N VAL A 151 -27.34 49.07 0.22
CA VAL A 151 -26.05 48.78 -0.43
C VAL A 151 -26.16 47.66 -1.44
N LYS A 152 -26.79 46.53 -1.10
CA LYS A 152 -26.97 45.42 -2.06
C LYS A 152 -27.71 45.86 -3.31
N ILE A 153 -28.82 46.58 -3.15
CA ILE A 153 -29.59 47.10 -4.28
C ILE A 153 -28.75 48.07 -5.12
N LEU A 154 -27.98 48.95 -4.49
CA LEU A 154 -27.10 49.89 -5.20
C LEU A 154 -26.00 49.16 -5.98
N LEU A 155 -25.34 48.18 -5.37
CA LEU A 155 -24.28 47.40 -6.01
C LEU A 155 -24.82 46.57 -7.18
N ASP A 156 -25.93 45.84 -6.98
CA ASP A 156 -26.55 45.01 -8.01
C ASP A 156 -26.94 45.82 -9.26
N TRP A 157 -27.40 47.06 -9.07
CA TRP A 157 -27.87 47.90 -10.18
C TRP A 157 -26.79 48.80 -10.78
N ARG A 158 -25.78 49.21 -10.03
CA ARG A 158 -24.76 50.16 -10.51
C ARG A 158 -24.04 49.60 -11.75
N ASP A 159 -23.70 48.32 -11.73
CA ASP A 159 -22.98 47.67 -12.83
C ASP A 159 -23.81 47.61 -14.14
N ASP A 160 -25.14 47.73 -14.03
CA ASP A 160 -26.07 47.79 -15.17
C ASP A 160 -26.38 49.24 -15.62
N GLU A 161 -25.94 50.26 -14.88
CA GLU A 161 -26.21 51.67 -15.19
C GLU A 161 -25.12 52.32 -16.05
N THR A 162 -25.49 53.42 -16.72
CA THR A 162 -24.52 54.26 -17.45
C THR A 162 -24.86 55.75 -17.32
N GLY A 163 -23.84 56.59 -17.11
CA GLY A 163 -23.99 58.05 -17.12
C GLY A 163 -24.58 58.60 -15.81
N ALA A 164 -25.61 59.44 -15.87
CA ALA A 164 -26.11 60.15 -14.69
C ALA A 164 -26.70 59.23 -13.58
N PRO A 165 -27.40 58.12 -13.89
CA PRO A 165 -27.80 57.14 -12.87
C PRO A 165 -26.63 56.41 -12.21
N GLU A 166 -25.58 56.08 -12.97
CA GLU A 166 -24.36 55.43 -12.47
C GLU A 166 -23.63 56.37 -11.49
N GLU A 167 -23.49 57.65 -11.85
CA GLU A 167 -22.96 58.71 -10.97
C GLU A 167 -23.81 58.85 -9.71
N ALA A 168 -25.14 58.88 -9.83
CA ALA A 168 -26.03 58.96 -8.66
C ALA A 168 -25.99 57.71 -7.77
N ALA A 169 -25.82 56.52 -8.34
CA ALA A 169 -25.63 55.28 -7.57
C ALA A 169 -24.28 55.28 -6.84
N ALA A 170 -23.23 55.79 -7.49
CA ALA A 170 -21.91 55.95 -6.87
C ALA A 170 -21.94 56.99 -5.73
N ASP A 171 -22.55 58.15 -5.95
CA ASP A 171 -22.76 59.18 -4.92
C ASP A 171 -23.58 58.62 -3.75
N ALA A 172 -24.62 57.83 -4.04
CA ALA A 172 -25.43 57.18 -3.02
C ALA A 172 -24.63 56.20 -2.16
N LEU A 173 -23.77 55.38 -2.78
CA LEU A 173 -22.84 54.50 -2.07
C LEU A 173 -21.85 55.30 -1.23
N GLU A 174 -21.33 56.43 -1.73
CA GLU A 174 -20.43 57.30 -0.98
C GLU A 174 -21.09 57.90 0.27
N VAL A 175 -22.35 58.33 0.16
CA VAL A 175 -23.13 58.83 1.31
C VAL A 175 -23.36 57.74 2.35
N ILE A 176 -23.73 56.52 1.92
CA ILE A 176 -23.90 55.38 2.83
C ILE A 176 -22.57 55.00 3.48
N HIS A 177 -21.48 55.03 2.72
CA HIS A 177 -20.13 54.80 3.20
C HIS A 177 -19.76 55.82 4.29
N GLU A 178 -19.87 57.13 4.03
CA GLU A 178 -19.57 58.19 5.00
C GLU A 178 -20.37 58.04 6.30
N ARG A 179 -21.66 57.66 6.19
CA ARG A 179 -22.51 57.39 7.35
C ARG A 179 -22.02 56.17 8.12
N ALA A 180 -21.76 55.05 7.46
CA ALA A 180 -21.26 53.85 8.10
C ALA A 180 -19.89 54.07 8.78
N VAL A 181 -19.00 54.87 8.18
CA VAL A 181 -17.73 55.31 8.79
C VAL A 181 -17.98 56.20 10.01
N THR A 182 -18.96 57.10 9.95
CA THR A 182 -19.33 57.96 11.08
C THR A 182 -19.85 57.13 12.25
N ASP A 183 -20.75 56.18 11.97
CA ASP A 183 -21.35 55.27 12.95
C ASP A 183 -20.27 54.37 13.57
N LEU A 184 -19.34 53.84 12.75
CA LEU A 184 -18.16 53.08 13.19
C LEU A 184 -17.30 53.89 14.17
N ASN A 185 -16.94 55.13 13.80
CA ASN A 185 -16.11 56.02 14.64
C ASN A 185 -16.82 56.44 15.94
N ALA A 186 -18.15 56.50 15.93
CA ALA A 186 -18.96 56.83 17.10
C ALA A 186 -19.19 55.61 18.01
N GLY A 187 -18.92 54.39 17.55
CA GLY A 187 -19.28 53.15 18.23
C GLY A 187 -20.79 52.90 18.26
N GLU A 188 -21.54 53.48 17.32
CA GLU A 188 -22.99 53.36 17.22
C GLU A 188 -23.35 52.30 16.17
N ASP A 189 -24.24 51.36 16.53
CA ASP A 189 -24.73 50.29 15.65
C ASP A 189 -23.60 49.54 14.87
N LEU A 190 -22.52 49.20 15.59
CA LEU A 190 -21.33 48.55 15.05
C LEU A 190 -21.61 47.37 14.10
N PRO A 191 -22.53 46.43 14.41
CA PRO A 191 -22.80 45.30 13.50
C PRO A 191 -23.32 45.76 12.13
N THR A 192 -24.23 46.74 12.11
CA THR A 192 -24.82 47.26 10.87
C THR A 192 -23.81 48.10 10.08
N ALA A 193 -23.03 48.96 10.77
CA ALA A 193 -21.98 49.76 10.17
C ALA A 193 -20.91 48.86 9.50
N LEU A 194 -20.38 47.88 10.22
CA LEU A 194 -19.41 46.93 9.70
C LEU A 194 -19.97 46.09 8.56
N LYS A 195 -21.21 45.59 8.66
CA LYS A 195 -21.80 44.80 7.57
C LYS A 195 -22.00 45.63 6.30
N THR A 196 -22.31 46.92 6.45
CA THR A 196 -22.43 47.87 5.35
C THR A 196 -21.06 48.11 4.70
N LEU A 197 -20.03 48.38 5.51
CA LEU A 197 -18.65 48.55 5.03
C LEU A 197 -18.09 47.29 4.38
N GLN A 198 -18.43 46.09 4.89
CA GLN A 198 -18.03 44.81 4.30
C GLN A 198 -18.58 44.65 2.88
N LEU A 199 -19.86 44.97 2.66
CA LEU A 199 -20.47 44.90 1.33
C LEU A 199 -19.83 45.89 0.36
N ILE A 200 -19.50 47.09 0.83
CA ILE A 200 -18.82 48.12 0.02
C ILE A 200 -17.39 47.69 -0.29
N ALA A 201 -16.64 47.23 0.71
CA ALA A 201 -15.25 46.78 0.55
C ALA A 201 -15.12 45.61 -0.44
N ALA A 202 -16.09 44.67 -0.43
CA ALA A 202 -16.10 43.53 -1.35
C ALA A 202 -16.20 43.92 -2.84
N ASP A 203 -16.70 45.13 -3.13
CA ASP A 203 -16.90 45.62 -4.49
C ASP A 203 -15.96 46.78 -4.86
N GLN A 204 -15.71 47.73 -3.95
CA GLN A 204 -14.83 48.89 -4.14
C GLN A 204 -13.84 49.06 -2.97
N PRO A 205 -12.86 48.15 -2.81
CA PRO A 205 -11.92 48.22 -1.69
C PRO A 205 -11.10 49.51 -1.69
N ASP A 206 -10.79 50.07 -2.87
CA ASP A 206 -10.05 51.31 -3.09
C ASP A 206 -10.76 52.58 -2.60
N ARG A 207 -12.09 52.52 -2.44
CA ARG A 207 -12.91 53.65 -1.98
C ARG A 207 -13.21 53.63 -0.49
N LEU A 208 -12.71 52.63 0.23
CA LEU A 208 -12.95 52.51 1.66
C LEU A 208 -12.07 53.51 2.43
N HIS A 209 -12.65 54.61 2.89
CA HIS A 209 -11.99 55.63 3.72
C HIS A 209 -12.30 55.42 5.20
N VAL A 210 -11.79 54.32 5.77
CA VAL A 210 -11.92 53.94 7.18
C VAL A 210 -10.60 54.12 7.92
N ASP A 211 -10.69 54.33 9.23
CA ASP A 211 -9.51 54.24 10.11
C ASP A 211 -9.18 52.76 10.33
N PHE A 212 -8.09 52.28 9.71
CA PHE A 212 -7.68 50.88 9.80
C PHE A 212 -7.18 50.51 11.20
N ASP A 213 -6.68 51.47 11.99
CA ASP A 213 -6.31 51.22 13.39
C ASP A 213 -7.55 50.92 14.22
N LEU A 214 -8.67 51.62 13.97
CA LEU A 214 -9.95 51.35 14.62
C LEU A 214 -10.54 50.00 14.21
N LEU A 215 -10.49 49.63 12.92
CA LEU A 215 -10.91 48.30 12.49
C LEU A 215 -10.07 47.21 13.14
N TYR A 216 -8.76 47.42 13.26
CA TYR A 216 -7.87 46.49 13.92
C TYR A 216 -8.15 46.38 15.44
N GLU A 217 -8.44 47.49 16.12
CA GLU A 217 -8.88 47.51 17.52
C GLU A 217 -10.16 46.66 17.69
N LEU A 218 -11.14 46.80 16.78
CA LEU A 218 -12.37 45.99 16.79
C LEU A 218 -12.12 44.50 16.52
N VAL A 219 -11.09 44.15 15.74
CA VAL A 219 -10.66 42.76 15.58
C VAL A 219 -10.07 42.20 16.88
N CYS A 220 -9.43 43.03 17.69
CA CYS A 220 -8.78 42.62 18.93
C CYS A 220 -9.74 42.57 20.13
N GLU A 221 -10.67 43.53 20.22
CA GLU A 221 -11.50 43.78 21.40
C GLU A 221 -13.01 43.56 21.18
N GLY A 222 -13.44 43.40 19.92
CA GLY A 222 -14.84 43.17 19.56
C GLY A 222 -15.36 41.79 19.98
N ASP A 223 -16.69 41.63 20.01
CA ASP A 223 -17.30 40.31 20.08
C ASP A 223 -17.06 39.50 18.79
N ASP A 224 -17.31 38.18 18.82
CA ASP A 224 -16.96 37.28 17.71
C ASP A 224 -17.52 37.74 16.35
N ASP A 225 -18.74 38.27 16.31
CA ASP A 225 -19.40 38.71 15.06
C ASP A 225 -18.79 40.04 14.55
N VAL A 226 -18.57 40.99 15.46
CA VAL A 226 -17.92 42.29 15.18
C VAL A 226 -16.47 42.07 14.72
N ALA A 227 -15.70 41.30 15.47
CA ALA A 227 -14.31 41.00 15.16
C ALA A 227 -14.17 40.26 13.82
N THR A 228 -15.05 39.28 13.54
CA THR A 228 -15.04 38.57 12.26
C THR A 228 -15.36 39.49 11.10
N THR A 229 -16.37 40.36 11.24
CA THR A 229 -16.76 41.29 10.17
C THR A 229 -15.69 42.37 9.93
N ALA A 230 -15.08 42.90 10.99
CA ALA A 230 -13.97 43.84 10.89
C ALA A 230 -12.73 43.19 10.22
N ALA A 231 -12.43 41.93 10.56
CA ALA A 231 -11.37 41.18 9.91
C ALA A 231 -11.67 40.92 8.43
N ASP A 232 -12.90 40.58 8.06
CA ASP A 232 -13.27 40.40 6.65
C ASP A 232 -13.04 41.68 5.82
N ILE A 233 -13.36 42.85 6.38
CA ILE A 233 -13.09 44.15 5.74
C ILE A 233 -11.58 44.33 5.55
N LEU A 234 -10.79 44.15 6.60
CA LEU A 234 -9.34 44.32 6.55
C LEU A 234 -8.68 43.34 5.57
N VAL A 235 -9.13 42.09 5.51
CA VAL A 235 -8.63 41.08 4.55
C VAL A 235 -8.87 41.55 3.12
N VAL A 236 -10.12 41.89 2.77
CA VAL A 236 -10.50 42.32 1.42
C VAL A 236 -9.72 43.58 1.00
N VAL A 237 -9.55 44.52 1.91
CA VAL A 237 -8.82 45.76 1.63
C VAL A 237 -7.32 45.51 1.47
N SER A 238 -6.73 44.63 2.28
CA SER A 238 -5.30 44.30 2.21
C SER A 238 -4.92 43.54 0.94
N GLU A 239 -5.87 42.84 0.32
CA GLU A 239 -5.70 42.19 -0.99
C GLU A 239 -5.72 43.20 -2.16
N SER A 240 -6.25 44.40 -1.94
CA SER A 240 -6.30 45.45 -2.95
C SER A 240 -4.93 46.15 -3.08
N PRO A 241 -4.29 46.13 -4.27
CA PRO A 241 -2.97 46.73 -4.46
C PRO A 241 -2.97 48.26 -4.34
N ASP A 242 -4.15 48.90 -4.40
CA ASP A 242 -4.32 50.35 -4.38
C ASP A 242 -4.57 50.91 -2.97
N VAL A 243 -4.67 50.07 -1.93
CA VAL A 243 -4.94 50.51 -0.56
C VAL A 243 -3.77 50.26 0.38
N GLU A 244 -3.17 51.35 0.87
CA GLU A 244 -2.19 51.29 1.96
C GLU A 244 -2.95 51.26 3.31
N THR A 245 -2.99 50.10 3.97
CA THR A 245 -3.65 49.97 5.28
C THR A 245 -2.87 50.65 6.41
N GLY A 246 -1.57 50.88 6.22
CA GLY A 246 -0.68 51.45 7.24
C GLY A 246 -0.36 50.51 8.42
N LEU A 247 -0.92 49.30 8.43
CA LEU A 247 -0.70 48.29 9.46
C LEU A 247 0.64 47.60 9.22
N SER A 248 1.52 47.60 10.23
CA SER A 248 2.79 46.86 10.14
C SER A 248 2.57 45.37 10.38
N VAL A 249 2.93 44.53 9.41
CA VAL A 249 2.81 43.06 9.51
C VAL A 249 3.53 42.51 10.75
N TRP A 250 4.74 42.99 11.05
CA TRP A 250 5.48 42.53 12.24
C TRP A 250 4.83 42.94 13.56
N GLN A 251 4.17 44.09 13.59
CA GLN A 251 3.39 44.48 14.76
C GLN A 251 2.20 43.54 14.94
N LEU A 252 1.47 43.24 13.85
CA LEU A 252 0.37 42.27 13.87
C LEU A 252 0.82 40.88 14.32
N VAL A 253 1.93 40.38 13.78
CA VAL A 253 2.52 39.10 14.20
C VAL A 253 2.86 39.15 15.69
N THR A 254 3.51 40.22 16.18
CA THR A 254 3.85 40.36 17.62
C THR A 254 2.61 40.40 18.51
N ASP A 255 1.49 40.93 18.00
CA ASP A 255 0.26 41.11 18.75
C ASP A 255 -0.64 39.86 18.77
N LEU A 256 -0.34 38.82 17.99
CA LEU A 256 -1.07 37.54 18.00
C LEU A 256 -1.19 36.92 19.40
N ASP A 257 -0.19 37.10 20.28
CA ASP A 257 -0.24 36.57 21.67
C ASP A 257 -1.24 37.32 22.56
N LYS A 258 -1.73 38.49 22.13
CA LYS A 258 -2.55 39.39 22.95
C LYS A 258 -4.05 39.17 22.75
N THR A 259 -4.45 38.39 21.75
CA THR A 259 -5.86 38.22 21.36
C THR A 259 -6.15 36.77 21.04
N ASP A 260 -7.27 36.24 21.52
CA ASP A 260 -7.61 34.83 21.31
C ASP A 260 -8.54 34.61 20.09
N LEU A 261 -8.47 35.48 19.08
CA LEU A 261 -9.45 35.55 18.00
C LEU A 261 -8.86 35.06 16.67
N ARG A 262 -9.49 34.03 16.07
CA ARG A 262 -9.15 33.56 14.71
C ARG A 262 -9.22 34.67 13.65
N ALA A 263 -10.07 35.67 13.89
CA ALA A 263 -10.20 36.87 13.08
C ALA A 263 -8.86 37.64 12.97
N HIS A 264 -8.11 37.77 14.07
CA HIS A 264 -6.80 38.41 14.07
C HIS A 264 -5.80 37.64 13.20
N GLY A 265 -5.75 36.30 13.34
CA GLY A 265 -4.93 35.46 12.46
C GLY A 265 -5.16 35.75 10.98
N ARG A 266 -6.43 35.83 10.56
CA ARG A 266 -6.78 36.13 9.16
C ARG A 266 -6.26 37.50 8.69
N VAL A 267 -6.38 38.54 9.52
CA VAL A 267 -5.85 39.87 9.21
C VAL A 267 -4.34 39.84 9.06
N VAL A 268 -3.62 39.19 9.98
CA VAL A 268 -2.15 39.07 9.91
C VAL A 268 -1.74 38.43 8.59
N GLY A 269 -2.41 37.33 8.20
CA GLY A 269 -2.12 36.65 6.95
C GLY A 269 -2.37 37.50 5.71
N ALA A 270 -3.49 38.22 5.65
CA ALA A 270 -3.82 39.06 4.50
C ALA A 270 -2.89 40.28 4.36
N VAL A 271 -2.57 40.97 5.47
CA VAL A 271 -1.63 42.10 5.44
C VAL A 271 -0.22 41.61 5.08
N ALA A 272 0.22 40.46 5.61
CA ALA A 272 1.51 39.86 5.25
C ALA A 272 1.61 39.56 3.75
N ALA A 273 0.50 39.14 3.15
CA ALA A 273 0.46 38.77 1.76
C ALA A 273 0.47 40.00 0.83
N GLY A 274 -0.12 41.13 1.25
CA GLY A 274 0.02 42.43 0.57
C GLY A 274 1.46 42.96 0.57
N GLU A 275 2.26 42.65 1.61
CA GLU A 275 3.66 43.07 1.74
C GLU A 275 4.65 42.02 1.20
N SER A 276 4.65 41.81 -0.12
CA SER A 276 5.38 40.72 -0.80
C SER A 276 6.88 40.59 -0.48
N ALA A 277 7.54 41.67 -0.01
CA ALA A 277 8.96 41.67 0.33
C ALA A 277 9.29 40.94 1.65
N GLU A 278 8.33 40.83 2.56
CA GLU A 278 8.52 40.30 3.92
C GLU A 278 7.79 38.96 4.14
N LEU A 279 6.91 38.56 3.22
CA LEU A 279 6.07 37.36 3.30
C LEU A 279 6.82 36.09 3.71
N SER A 280 7.99 35.81 3.12
CA SER A 280 8.78 34.60 3.45
C SER A 280 9.28 34.60 4.90
N ALA A 281 9.73 35.76 5.41
CA ALA A 281 10.18 35.89 6.78
C ALA A 281 9.00 35.77 7.77
N VAL A 282 7.85 36.36 7.42
CA VAL A 282 6.62 36.28 8.22
C VAL A 282 6.08 34.86 8.28
N ILE A 283 6.00 34.15 7.16
CA ILE A 283 5.60 32.73 7.14
C ILE A 283 6.55 31.90 8.01
N SER A 284 7.85 32.12 7.90
CA SER A 284 8.85 31.39 8.70
C SER A 284 8.64 31.58 10.21
N GLU A 285 8.35 32.82 10.65
CA GLU A 285 8.05 33.14 12.05
C GLU A 285 6.72 32.52 12.51
N LEU A 286 5.67 32.58 11.68
CA LEU A 286 4.37 31.96 11.98
C LEU A 286 4.50 30.44 12.16
N VAL A 287 5.32 29.77 11.35
CA VAL A 287 5.60 28.34 11.49
C VAL A 287 6.41 28.03 12.77
N ASP A 288 7.40 28.85 13.11
CA ASP A 288 8.16 28.70 14.35
C ASP A 288 7.26 28.81 15.58
N ARG A 289 6.34 29.79 15.58
CA ARG A 289 5.35 29.94 16.64
C ARG A 289 4.34 28.81 16.66
N LEU A 290 3.89 28.33 15.50
CA LEU A 290 2.97 27.18 15.41
C LEU A 290 3.59 25.92 16.05
N THR A 291 4.90 25.75 15.90
CA THR A 291 5.67 24.68 16.53
C THR A 291 5.71 24.79 18.05
N GLY A 292 5.86 26.02 18.57
CA GLY A 292 5.87 26.30 20.00
C GLY A 292 4.49 26.34 20.67
N ALA A 293 3.42 26.46 19.89
CA ALA A 293 2.07 26.68 20.37
C ALA A 293 1.56 25.48 21.19
N LYS A 294 1.15 25.76 22.43
CA LYS A 294 0.69 24.74 23.38
C LYS A 294 -0.82 24.65 23.44
N ASP A 295 -1.50 25.77 23.20
CA ASP A 295 -2.95 25.84 23.23
C ASP A 295 -3.56 25.61 21.84
N ARG A 296 -4.75 25.02 21.81
CA ARG A 296 -5.47 24.75 20.57
C ARG A 296 -5.90 26.05 19.87
N SER A 297 -6.32 27.06 20.62
CA SER A 297 -6.81 28.32 20.05
C SER A 297 -5.68 29.08 19.36
N GLU A 298 -4.51 29.17 20.02
CA GLU A 298 -3.28 29.73 19.45
C GLU A 298 -2.90 29.02 18.13
N ARG A 299 -2.91 27.68 18.10
CA ARG A 299 -2.66 26.92 16.85
C ARG A 299 -3.66 27.24 15.76
N GLU A 300 -4.94 27.34 16.10
CA GLU A 300 -5.98 27.63 15.11
C GLU A 300 -5.88 29.06 14.55
N GLN A 301 -5.42 30.03 15.36
CA GLN A 301 -5.13 31.40 14.91
C GLN A 301 -3.92 31.45 13.98
N LEU A 302 -2.83 30.80 14.36
CA LEU A 302 -1.62 30.71 13.54
C LEU A 302 -1.90 30.01 12.22
N LEU A 303 -2.70 28.94 12.22
CA LEU A 303 -3.16 28.29 10.99
C LEU A 303 -4.07 29.19 10.15
N ALA A 304 -4.96 29.96 10.77
CA ALA A 304 -5.77 30.95 10.04
C ALA A 304 -4.90 32.01 9.36
N ALA A 305 -3.83 32.48 10.03
CA ALA A 305 -2.85 33.39 9.44
C ALA A 305 -2.10 32.75 8.27
N LEU A 306 -1.64 31.51 8.42
CA LEU A 306 -0.95 30.79 7.35
C LEU A 306 -1.88 30.51 6.15
N ILE A 307 -3.17 30.21 6.38
CA ILE A 307 -4.14 29.99 5.31
C ILE A 307 -4.32 31.26 4.47
N GLU A 308 -4.50 32.41 5.11
CA GLU A 308 -4.66 33.68 4.37
C GLU A 308 -3.35 34.09 3.69
N ALA A 309 -2.21 33.96 4.38
CA ALA A 309 -0.89 34.24 3.78
C ALA A 309 -0.60 33.35 2.56
N GLY A 310 -1.03 32.08 2.61
CA GLY A 310 -0.83 31.09 1.54
C GLY A 310 -1.71 31.29 0.30
N ARG A 311 -2.76 32.12 0.36
CA ARG A 311 -3.64 32.38 -0.80
C ARG A 311 -2.99 33.22 -1.90
N ILE A 312 -1.91 33.94 -1.62
CA ILE A 312 -1.28 34.81 -2.60
C ILE A 312 -0.32 34.04 -3.50
N LYS A 313 -0.61 34.09 -4.81
CA LYS A 313 -0.10 33.24 -5.90
C LYS A 313 1.41 33.30 -6.21
N SER A 314 2.27 33.94 -5.40
CA SER A 314 3.58 34.40 -5.92
C SER A 314 4.86 33.91 -5.22
N SER A 315 4.83 33.14 -4.14
CA SER A 315 6.08 32.58 -3.60
C SER A 315 6.28 31.13 -4.05
N LYS A 316 7.25 30.90 -4.94
CA LYS A 316 7.69 29.55 -5.35
C LYS A 316 8.14 28.68 -4.17
N GLU A 317 8.47 29.28 -3.04
CA GLU A 317 8.96 28.59 -1.85
C GLU A 317 8.08 28.98 -0.66
N PHE A 318 7.33 28.01 -0.13
CA PHE A 318 6.68 28.14 1.18
C PHE A 318 7.66 27.59 2.23
N PRO A 319 8.25 28.44 3.09
CA PRO A 319 9.26 28.01 4.04
C PRO A 319 8.74 26.90 4.97
N LYS A 320 9.57 25.87 5.19
CA LYS A 320 9.31 24.80 6.17
C LYS A 320 8.04 23.97 5.88
N LEU A 321 7.71 23.74 4.61
CA LEU A 321 6.54 22.94 4.21
C LEU A 321 6.53 21.55 4.86
N ASP A 322 7.65 20.84 4.85
CA ASP A 322 7.77 19.49 5.43
C ASP A 322 7.50 19.50 6.94
N HIS A 323 7.95 20.54 7.63
CA HIS A 323 7.69 20.71 9.06
C HIS A 323 6.19 20.90 9.36
N ILE A 324 5.47 21.66 8.54
CA ILE A 324 4.01 21.84 8.67
C ILE A 324 3.27 20.54 8.38
N VAL A 325 3.73 19.77 7.38
CA VAL A 325 3.23 18.43 7.09
C VAL A 325 3.40 17.53 8.33
N GLY A 326 4.57 17.53 8.96
CA GLY A 326 4.82 16.84 10.23
C GLY A 326 3.86 17.25 11.35
N LEU A 327 3.76 18.56 11.63
CA LEU A 327 2.86 19.11 12.67
C LEU A 327 1.39 18.76 12.44
N SER A 328 0.99 18.57 11.18
CA SER A 328 -0.38 18.19 10.87
C SER A 328 -0.71 16.79 11.36
N ARG A 329 0.24 15.85 11.35
CA ARG A 329 0.00 14.41 11.63
C ARG A 329 -0.51 14.19 13.06
N ASP A 330 -0.06 15.01 13.99
CA ASP A 330 -0.47 14.97 15.40
C ASP A 330 -1.74 15.80 15.69
N ALA A 331 -2.28 16.49 14.69
CA ALA A 331 -3.45 17.35 14.87
C ALA A 331 -4.75 16.55 14.76
N GLU A 332 -5.74 16.92 15.58
CA GLU A 332 -7.07 16.32 15.58
C GLU A 332 -8.19 17.37 15.40
N GLY A 333 -9.39 16.90 15.05
CA GLY A 333 -10.60 17.72 15.00
C GLY A 333 -10.50 18.94 14.09
N SER A 334 -10.88 20.13 14.61
CA SER A 334 -10.86 21.37 13.82
C SER A 334 -9.46 21.85 13.45
N THR A 335 -8.45 21.57 14.26
CA THR A 335 -7.07 21.95 13.94
C THR A 335 -6.59 21.17 12.72
N ARG A 336 -6.84 19.86 12.65
CA ARG A 336 -6.55 19.03 11.45
C ARG A 336 -7.34 19.49 10.23
N ALA A 337 -8.61 19.85 10.40
CA ALA A 337 -9.40 20.40 9.30
C ALA A 337 -8.83 21.74 8.77
N LEU A 338 -8.25 22.58 9.63
CA LEU A 338 -7.53 23.79 9.20
C LEU A 338 -6.24 23.47 8.44
N TYR A 339 -5.48 22.45 8.85
CA TYR A 339 -4.34 21.96 8.06
C TYR A 339 -4.78 21.51 6.66
N MET A 340 -5.89 20.77 6.52
CA MET A 340 -6.39 20.37 5.20
C MET A 340 -6.75 21.59 4.33
N LYS A 341 -7.34 22.64 4.93
CA LYS A 341 -7.61 23.90 4.23
C LYS A 341 -6.33 24.63 3.82
N LEU A 342 -5.34 24.68 4.70
CA LEU A 342 -4.02 25.23 4.40
C LEU A 342 -3.40 24.49 3.21
N PHE A 343 -3.35 23.16 3.28
CA PHE A 343 -2.82 22.33 2.20
C PHE A 343 -3.56 22.53 0.89
N GLY A 344 -4.89 22.64 0.90
CA GLY A 344 -5.66 22.94 -0.32
C GLY A 344 -5.40 24.32 -0.94
N GLY A 345 -5.04 25.32 -0.12
CA GLY A 345 -4.56 26.60 -0.64
C GLY A 345 -3.16 26.47 -1.23
N LEU A 346 -2.27 25.78 -0.51
CA LEU A 346 -0.87 25.60 -0.89
C LEU A 346 -0.69 24.74 -2.15
N THR A 347 -1.53 23.73 -2.41
CA THR A 347 -1.45 22.92 -3.63
C THR A 347 -1.61 23.74 -4.91
N GLN A 348 -2.15 24.96 -4.83
CA GLN A 348 -2.28 25.86 -5.98
C GLN A 348 -1.12 26.85 -6.13
N THR A 349 -0.24 26.98 -5.12
CA THR A 349 0.77 28.05 -5.05
C THR A 349 2.20 27.55 -4.91
N VAL A 350 2.43 26.39 -4.28
CA VAL A 350 3.78 25.86 -4.04
C VAL A 350 4.36 25.18 -5.27
N ALA A 351 5.69 25.15 -5.37
CA ALA A 351 6.38 24.46 -6.46
C ALA A 351 6.11 22.94 -6.48
N ASP A 352 5.99 22.33 -5.30
CA ASP A 352 5.86 20.88 -5.09
C ASP A 352 4.51 20.51 -4.47
N PRO A 353 3.38 20.71 -5.18
CA PRO A 353 2.05 20.42 -4.64
C PRO A 353 1.87 18.94 -4.29
N GLY A 354 2.66 18.05 -4.90
CA GLY A 354 2.60 16.61 -4.65
C GLY A 354 2.98 16.20 -3.22
N SER A 355 3.78 17.01 -2.51
CA SER A 355 4.16 16.74 -1.11
C SER A 355 2.96 16.82 -0.14
N LEU A 356 1.91 17.55 -0.52
CA LEU A 356 0.73 17.78 0.31
C LEU A 356 -0.39 16.74 0.09
N ILE A 357 -0.40 16.08 -1.07
CA ILE A 357 -1.47 15.17 -1.49
C ILE A 357 -1.63 13.97 -0.54
N PRO A 358 -0.57 13.31 -0.04
CA PRO A 358 -0.73 12.18 0.87
C PRO A 358 -1.47 12.55 2.15
N GLU A 359 -1.22 13.75 2.70
CA GLU A 359 -1.92 14.23 3.89
C GLU A 359 -3.39 14.54 3.63
N LEU A 360 -3.70 15.08 2.44
CA LEU A 360 -5.07 15.33 1.99
C LEU A 360 -5.84 14.03 1.79
N LEU A 361 -5.23 13.02 1.15
CA LEU A 361 -5.85 11.70 0.97
C LEU A 361 -6.09 11.00 2.32
N ARG A 362 -5.14 11.12 3.27
CA ARG A 362 -5.35 10.62 4.64
C ARG A 362 -6.47 11.37 5.36
N GLY A 363 -6.59 12.68 5.14
CA GLY A 363 -7.70 13.48 5.64
C GLY A 363 -9.06 13.05 5.09
N LEU A 364 -9.11 12.61 3.83
CA LEU A 364 -10.31 12.08 3.19
C LEU A 364 -10.77 10.75 3.81
N GLN A 365 -9.84 9.96 4.33
CA GLN A 365 -10.13 8.70 5.04
C GLN A 365 -10.47 8.88 6.53
N SER A 366 -10.51 10.12 7.04
CA SER A 366 -10.78 10.40 8.45
C SER A 366 -12.23 10.08 8.85
N GLU A 367 -12.44 9.61 10.08
CA GLU A 367 -13.80 9.45 10.62
C GLU A 367 -14.50 10.80 10.90
N ASP A 368 -13.76 11.90 11.09
CA ASP A 368 -14.33 13.23 11.34
C ASP A 368 -14.85 13.87 10.03
N PRO A 369 -16.17 14.14 9.91
CA PRO A 369 -16.75 14.76 8.72
C PRO A 369 -16.15 16.13 8.38
N LYS A 370 -15.67 16.89 9.38
CA LYS A 370 -15.05 18.20 9.14
C LYS A 370 -13.72 18.07 8.42
N ILE A 371 -12.93 17.05 8.78
CA ILE A 371 -11.64 16.77 8.14
C ILE A 371 -11.88 16.27 6.72
N ARG A 372 -12.83 15.33 6.53
CA ARG A 372 -13.18 14.83 5.19
C ARG A 372 -13.64 15.92 4.24
N ARG A 373 -14.56 16.80 4.66
CA ARG A 373 -15.02 17.95 3.85
C ARG A 373 -13.89 18.92 3.49
N ALA A 374 -13.00 19.19 4.45
CA ALA A 374 -11.87 20.08 4.20
C ALA A 374 -10.89 19.45 3.19
N ALA A 375 -10.62 18.14 3.32
CA ALA A 375 -9.77 17.40 2.41
C ALA A 375 -10.39 17.25 1.01
N SER A 376 -11.68 16.90 0.90
CA SER A 376 -12.37 16.78 -0.39
C SER A 376 -12.43 18.12 -1.12
N HIS A 377 -12.69 19.21 -0.40
CA HIS A 377 -12.66 20.54 -0.96
C HIS A 377 -11.25 20.89 -1.47
N ALA A 378 -10.20 20.60 -0.69
CA ALA A 378 -8.82 20.82 -1.10
C ALA A 378 -8.44 20.02 -2.36
N LEU A 379 -8.88 18.76 -2.45
CA LEU A 379 -8.60 17.89 -3.59
C LEU A 379 -9.41 18.24 -4.84
N SER A 380 -10.58 18.90 -4.72
CA SER A 380 -11.46 19.24 -5.85
C SER A 380 -10.87 20.20 -6.89
N GLY A 381 -9.74 20.84 -6.58
CA GLY A 381 -8.99 21.69 -7.50
C GLY A 381 -7.62 21.14 -7.89
N VAL A 382 -7.31 19.89 -7.55
CA VAL A 382 -6.02 19.26 -7.83
C VAL A 382 -6.22 18.15 -8.85
N ASN A 383 -5.51 18.22 -9.97
CA ASN A 383 -5.45 17.09 -10.89
C ASN A 383 -4.63 15.96 -10.24
N LEU A 384 -5.22 14.77 -10.11
CA LEU A 384 -4.62 13.60 -9.49
C LEU A 384 -4.64 12.43 -10.46
N TYR A 385 -3.51 12.13 -11.08
CA TYR A 385 -3.44 11.09 -12.10
C TYR A 385 -2.27 10.13 -11.86
N PRO A 386 -2.54 8.80 -11.83
CA PRO A 386 -3.85 8.15 -11.82
C PRO A 386 -4.67 8.50 -10.58
N THR A 387 -5.98 8.29 -10.67
CA THR A 387 -6.90 8.49 -9.54
C THR A 387 -6.50 7.61 -8.35
N PRO A 388 -6.16 8.20 -7.18
CA PRO A 388 -5.79 7.42 -5.99
C PRO A 388 -6.95 6.56 -5.47
N ASP A 389 -6.66 5.38 -4.93
CA ASP A 389 -7.69 4.46 -4.41
C ASP A 389 -8.52 5.11 -3.29
N ALA A 390 -7.87 5.91 -2.42
CA ALA A 390 -8.56 6.65 -1.37
C ALA A 390 -9.60 7.64 -1.92
N LEU A 391 -9.30 8.28 -3.06
CA LEU A 391 -10.22 9.18 -3.74
C LEU A 391 -11.36 8.40 -4.41
N ALA A 392 -11.02 7.31 -5.12
CA ALA A 392 -12.02 6.44 -5.76
C ALA A 392 -12.99 5.82 -4.75
N ALA A 393 -12.49 5.33 -3.62
CA ALA A 393 -13.33 4.76 -2.55
C ALA A 393 -14.28 5.80 -1.92
N SER A 394 -13.90 7.09 -1.96
CA SER A 394 -14.70 8.18 -1.36
C SER A 394 -15.82 8.68 -2.27
N GLN A 395 -15.97 8.12 -3.49
CA GLN A 395 -17.15 8.38 -4.34
C GLN A 395 -18.44 7.82 -3.74
N GLU A 396 -18.31 6.88 -2.80
CA GLU A 396 -19.41 6.29 -2.04
C GLU A 396 -19.52 6.87 -0.61
N ASP A 397 -18.88 8.03 -0.32
CA ASP A 397 -18.97 8.66 1.01
C ASP A 397 -20.43 9.01 1.37
N PRO A 398 -20.87 8.76 2.62
CA PRO A 398 -22.23 9.08 3.05
C PRO A 398 -22.55 10.59 3.09
N ASP A 399 -21.54 11.46 3.07
CA ASP A 399 -21.71 12.91 3.02
C ASP A 399 -21.80 13.42 1.58
N PRO A 400 -22.96 13.95 1.14
CA PRO A 400 -23.15 14.37 -0.25
C PRO A 400 -22.22 15.53 -0.68
N ASP A 401 -21.77 16.39 0.25
CA ASP A 401 -20.79 17.45 -0.07
C ASP A 401 -19.40 16.84 -0.34
N VAL A 402 -19.02 15.79 0.38
CA VAL A 402 -17.78 15.04 0.09
C VAL A 402 -17.89 14.36 -1.27
N GLN A 403 -19.00 13.68 -1.53
CA GLN A 403 -19.24 12.99 -2.79
C GLN A 403 -19.16 13.93 -4.00
N GLU A 404 -19.86 15.07 -3.99
CA GLU A 404 -19.85 16.05 -5.10
C GLU A 404 -18.42 16.55 -5.39
N ARG A 405 -17.64 16.81 -4.34
CA ARG A 405 -16.25 17.31 -4.45
C ARG A 405 -15.29 16.24 -4.94
N VAL A 406 -15.44 15.01 -4.46
CA VAL A 406 -14.66 13.85 -4.92
C VAL A 406 -14.98 13.52 -6.36
N ASP A 407 -16.25 13.56 -6.77
CA ASP A 407 -16.64 13.37 -8.17
C ASP A 407 -16.06 14.47 -9.06
N THR A 408 -16.02 15.71 -8.57
CA THR A 408 -15.35 16.81 -9.28
C THR A 408 -13.85 16.52 -9.46
N ALA A 409 -13.15 16.10 -8.40
CA ALA A 409 -11.73 15.75 -8.47
C ALA A 409 -11.47 14.56 -9.41
N THR A 410 -12.29 13.51 -9.33
CA THR A 410 -12.17 12.31 -10.18
C THR A 410 -12.49 12.63 -11.64
N ASN A 411 -13.45 13.50 -11.93
CA ASN A 411 -13.75 13.93 -13.30
C ASN A 411 -12.67 14.86 -13.88
N GLN A 412 -11.89 15.54 -13.03
CA GLN A 412 -10.71 16.32 -13.43
C GLN A 412 -9.46 15.46 -13.55
N SER A 413 -9.45 14.25 -12.98
CA SER A 413 -8.35 13.28 -13.12
C SER A 413 -8.18 12.93 -14.58
N ALA A 414 -7.15 13.52 -15.18
CA ALA A 414 -6.81 13.31 -16.56
C ALA A 414 -5.29 13.33 -16.69
N PRO A 415 -4.74 12.62 -17.69
CA PRO A 415 -3.33 12.77 -18.03
C PRO A 415 -3.03 14.15 -18.65
N GLU A 416 -4.00 15.08 -18.70
CA GLU A 416 -3.81 16.47 -19.13
C GLU A 416 -2.72 17.16 -18.29
N GLY A 417 -1.58 17.47 -18.92
CA GLY A 417 -0.36 17.96 -18.27
C GLY A 417 0.85 17.02 -18.45
N CYS A 418 0.60 15.74 -18.75
CA CYS A 418 1.67 14.82 -19.14
C CYS A 418 2.19 15.22 -20.53
N LEU A 419 3.39 15.79 -20.57
CA LEU A 419 4.00 16.26 -21.82
C LEU A 419 4.11 15.09 -22.82
N PRO A 420 3.85 15.31 -24.12
CA PRO A 420 4.23 14.32 -25.12
C PRO A 420 5.74 14.10 -25.00
N LEU A 421 6.16 12.87 -24.71
CA LEU A 421 7.56 12.52 -24.56
C LEU A 421 8.31 12.95 -25.83
N ARG A 422 9.12 14.00 -25.71
CA ARG A 422 10.01 14.45 -26.77
C ARG A 422 11.38 13.91 -26.44
N PHE A 423 11.80 12.90 -27.17
CA PHE A 423 13.17 12.43 -27.13
C PHE A 423 14.05 13.46 -27.84
N ASP A 424 15.06 13.98 -27.14
CA ASP A 424 16.14 14.65 -27.84
C ASP A 424 16.90 13.60 -28.66
N SER A 425 17.15 13.90 -29.93
CA SER A 425 17.72 12.93 -30.88
C SER A 425 19.20 12.63 -30.60
N GLU A 426 19.86 13.44 -29.76
CA GLU A 426 21.30 13.34 -29.49
C GLU A 426 21.67 12.41 -28.32
N GLU A 427 20.70 11.99 -27.48
CA GLU A 427 21.00 11.10 -26.36
C GLU A 427 20.99 9.61 -26.74
N GLU A 428 22.04 8.90 -26.33
CA GLU A 428 22.23 7.46 -26.57
C GLU A 428 21.23 6.61 -25.75
N SER A 429 20.92 7.02 -24.51
CA SER A 429 19.91 6.38 -23.66
C SER A 429 18.62 7.21 -23.61
N ARG A 430 17.46 6.56 -23.77
CA ARG A 430 16.17 7.26 -23.81
C ARG A 430 15.65 7.60 -22.43
N LEU A 431 15.85 6.70 -21.46
CA LEU A 431 15.48 6.94 -20.08
C LEU A 431 16.27 8.10 -19.47
N LEU A 432 17.56 8.26 -19.82
CA LEU A 432 18.37 9.42 -19.40
C LEU A 432 17.82 10.72 -19.98
N GLY A 433 17.46 10.74 -21.27
CA GLY A 433 16.89 11.95 -21.89
C GLY A 433 15.51 12.31 -21.37
N LEU A 434 14.86 11.37 -20.69
CA LEU A 434 13.58 11.55 -20.02
C LEU A 434 13.70 11.70 -18.50
N GLN A 435 14.89 11.68 -17.91
CA GLN A 435 15.08 11.69 -16.46
C GLN A 435 14.32 12.84 -15.78
N ALA A 436 14.38 14.06 -16.34
CA ALA A 436 13.68 15.23 -15.80
C ALA A 436 12.14 15.04 -15.71
N SER A 437 11.57 14.19 -16.57
CA SER A 437 10.14 13.88 -16.61
C SER A 437 9.80 12.54 -15.96
N LEU A 438 10.77 11.67 -15.70
CA LEU A 438 10.54 10.37 -15.08
C LEU A 438 10.26 10.56 -13.58
N LYS A 439 9.18 9.93 -13.12
CA LYS A 439 8.72 9.97 -11.74
C LYS A 439 8.55 8.58 -11.15
N TYR A 440 8.68 8.49 -9.82
CA TYR A 440 8.36 7.31 -9.04
C TYR A 440 7.17 7.59 -8.12
N ALA A 441 6.17 6.73 -8.13
CA ALA A 441 5.06 6.76 -7.18
C ALA A 441 5.54 6.22 -5.84
N THR A 442 5.97 7.11 -4.96
CA THR A 442 6.37 6.76 -3.59
C THR A 442 5.17 6.39 -2.75
N VAL A 443 4.08 7.17 -2.84
CA VAL A 443 2.81 6.91 -2.17
C VAL A 443 1.65 7.29 -3.10
N GLN A 444 0.43 6.89 -2.76
CA GLN A 444 -0.74 7.20 -3.59
C GLN A 444 -0.89 8.71 -3.81
N GLY A 445 -1.05 9.12 -5.07
CA GLY A 445 -1.21 10.51 -5.46
C GLY A 445 0.07 11.37 -5.36
N ARG A 446 1.24 10.80 -5.05
CA ARG A 446 2.52 11.51 -5.04
C ARG A 446 3.51 10.86 -5.99
N TRP A 447 4.06 11.69 -6.87
CA TRP A 447 5.04 11.31 -7.88
C TRP A 447 6.33 12.11 -7.69
N ASP A 448 7.37 11.47 -7.16
CA ASP A 448 8.66 12.09 -6.89
C ASP A 448 9.58 12.01 -8.13
N PRO A 449 10.41 13.04 -8.39
CA PRO A 449 11.43 12.97 -9.43
C PRO A 449 12.46 11.86 -9.15
N ILE A 450 12.97 11.27 -10.22
CA ILE A 450 14.02 10.25 -10.13
C ILE A 450 15.33 10.85 -10.62
N GLU A 451 16.38 10.73 -9.80
CA GLU A 451 17.74 11.05 -10.22
C GLU A 451 18.56 9.78 -10.43
N PHE A 452 19.22 9.68 -11.58
CA PHE A 452 20.15 8.58 -11.84
C PHE A 452 21.55 8.95 -11.40
N ASP A 453 22.15 8.11 -10.56
CA ASP A 453 23.58 8.19 -10.24
C ASP A 453 24.44 7.78 -11.46
N GLU A 454 25.76 7.93 -11.34
CA GLU A 454 26.70 7.60 -12.42
C GLU A 454 26.64 6.12 -12.83
N TYR A 455 26.36 5.20 -11.88
CA TYR A 455 26.29 3.77 -12.16
C TYR A 455 25.09 3.47 -13.05
N HIS A 456 23.91 3.96 -12.69
CA HIS A 456 22.69 3.78 -13.46
C HIS A 456 22.76 4.51 -14.81
N GLN A 457 23.38 5.69 -14.87
CA GLN A 457 23.66 6.36 -16.14
C GLN A 457 24.58 5.56 -17.06
N ALA A 458 25.62 4.90 -16.52
CA ALA A 458 26.48 4.01 -17.29
C ALA A 458 25.74 2.75 -17.74
N LEU A 459 24.91 2.16 -16.85
CA LEU A 459 24.06 1.01 -17.14
C LEU A 459 23.15 1.27 -18.32
N PHE A 460 22.36 2.34 -18.30
CA PHE A 460 21.38 2.60 -19.36
C PHE A 460 22.04 2.98 -20.70
N ARG A 461 23.16 3.73 -20.69
CA ARG A 461 23.95 3.99 -21.92
C ARG A 461 24.48 2.71 -22.54
N ASN A 462 25.10 1.85 -21.74
CA ASN A 462 25.67 0.61 -22.27
C ASN A 462 24.58 -0.39 -22.68
N LEU A 463 23.44 -0.40 -22.00
CA LEU A 463 22.27 -1.20 -22.36
C LEU A 463 21.71 -0.75 -23.72
N ALA A 464 21.59 0.57 -23.93
CA ALA A 464 21.18 1.14 -25.21
C ALA A 464 22.15 0.80 -26.35
N MET A 465 23.46 0.96 -26.13
CA MET A 465 24.48 0.58 -27.10
C MET A 465 24.45 -0.92 -27.44
N MET A 466 24.28 -1.77 -26.42
CA MET A 466 24.17 -3.22 -26.59
C MET A 466 22.97 -3.57 -27.46
N TYR A 467 21.79 -3.00 -27.15
CA TYR A 467 20.57 -3.19 -27.94
C TYR A 467 20.75 -2.74 -29.39
N GLN A 468 21.29 -1.54 -29.62
CA GLN A 468 21.54 -1.01 -30.97
C GLN A 468 22.54 -1.86 -31.78
N SER A 469 23.44 -2.57 -31.10
CA SER A 469 24.40 -3.47 -31.74
C SER A 469 23.84 -4.88 -32.02
N GLY A 470 22.63 -5.20 -31.57
CA GLY A 470 22.07 -6.56 -31.61
C GLY A 470 22.85 -7.54 -30.74
N GLY A 471 23.46 -7.06 -29.65
CA GLY A 471 24.26 -7.87 -28.75
C GLY A 471 23.41 -8.64 -27.74
N SER A 472 24.02 -9.58 -27.03
CA SER A 472 23.48 -10.14 -25.78
C SER A 472 24.37 -9.71 -24.61
N GLY A 473 23.78 -9.55 -23.44
CA GLY A 473 24.52 -9.05 -22.29
C GLY A 473 23.97 -9.49 -20.94
N ARG A 474 24.78 -9.25 -19.90
CA ARG A 474 24.39 -9.44 -18.51
C ARG A 474 24.45 -8.13 -17.75
N VAL A 475 23.44 -7.89 -16.93
CA VAL A 475 23.34 -6.82 -15.94
C VAL A 475 23.56 -7.44 -14.57
N LEU A 476 24.63 -7.04 -13.89
CA LEU A 476 24.95 -7.46 -12.53
C LEU A 476 24.67 -6.28 -11.61
N LEU A 477 23.56 -6.34 -10.89
CA LEU A 477 23.13 -5.27 -9.98
C LEU A 477 23.82 -5.44 -8.62
N PRO A 478 24.60 -4.45 -8.14
CA PRO A 478 25.29 -4.46 -6.84
C PRO A 478 24.34 -4.25 -5.65
N TYR A 479 23.06 -4.51 -5.83
CA TYR A 479 21.99 -4.30 -4.86
C TYR A 479 20.86 -5.29 -5.14
N TYR A 480 19.93 -5.43 -4.21
CA TYR A 480 18.65 -6.10 -4.43
C TYR A 480 17.52 -5.12 -4.14
N VAL A 481 17.14 -4.41 -5.18
CA VAL A 481 16.00 -3.50 -5.21
C VAL A 481 15.24 -3.81 -6.50
N PRO A 482 14.40 -4.85 -6.49
CA PRO A 482 13.81 -5.38 -7.71
C PRO A 482 13.01 -4.36 -8.52
N HIS A 483 12.41 -3.38 -7.82
CA HIS A 483 11.72 -2.23 -8.42
C HIS A 483 12.65 -1.36 -9.27
N ALA A 484 13.90 -1.12 -8.86
CA ALA A 484 14.90 -0.42 -9.70
C ALA A 484 15.28 -1.27 -10.92
N GLY A 485 15.28 -2.60 -10.75
CA GLY A 485 15.59 -3.52 -11.84
C GLY A 485 14.61 -3.50 -13.01
N VAL A 486 13.35 -3.10 -12.80
CA VAL A 486 12.34 -2.95 -13.86
C VAL A 486 12.67 -1.81 -14.85
N LEU A 487 13.60 -0.91 -14.51
CA LEU A 487 14.07 0.12 -15.42
C LEU A 487 14.85 -0.43 -16.62
N VAL A 488 15.44 -1.63 -16.52
CA VAL A 488 16.14 -2.30 -17.64
C VAL A 488 15.19 -2.59 -18.80
N PRO A 489 14.09 -3.36 -18.61
CA PRO A 489 13.10 -3.57 -19.68
C PRO A 489 12.38 -2.28 -20.10
N LEU A 490 12.19 -1.30 -19.20
CA LEU A 490 11.63 0.00 -19.56
C LEU A 490 12.54 0.78 -20.52
N GLU A 491 13.86 0.85 -20.26
CA GLU A 491 14.83 1.48 -21.16
C GLU A 491 14.83 0.81 -22.54
N LEU A 492 14.82 -0.53 -22.58
CA LEU A 492 14.77 -1.26 -23.85
C LEU A 492 13.48 -0.98 -24.64
N ALA A 493 12.34 -0.93 -23.96
CA ALA A 493 11.06 -0.57 -24.59
C ALA A 493 11.07 0.88 -25.11
N LEU A 494 11.73 1.81 -24.39
CA LEU A 494 11.85 3.21 -24.79
C LEU A 494 12.77 3.41 -26.01
N GLN A 495 13.80 2.57 -26.19
CA GLN A 495 14.70 2.65 -27.35
C GLN A 495 13.96 2.52 -28.70
N GLY A 496 12.84 1.81 -28.75
CA GLY A 496 12.00 1.67 -29.94
C GLY A 496 11.23 2.91 -30.38
N ALA A 497 10.95 3.81 -29.45
CA ALA A 497 9.97 4.89 -29.62
C ALA A 497 10.30 5.89 -30.75
N HIS A 498 11.57 6.01 -31.13
CA HIS A 498 12.02 6.98 -32.14
C HIS A 498 11.93 6.44 -33.59
N GLN A 499 11.79 5.12 -33.79
CA GLN A 499 11.81 4.53 -35.14
C GLN A 499 10.41 4.37 -35.76
N TYR A 500 9.33 4.68 -35.04
CA TYR A 500 7.93 4.37 -35.42
C TYR A 500 7.66 2.87 -35.66
N GLU A 501 8.65 2.02 -35.42
CA GLU A 501 8.53 0.58 -35.35
C GLU A 501 8.36 0.26 -33.86
N GLY A 502 7.19 -0.27 -33.50
CA GLY A 502 6.91 -0.66 -32.13
C GLY A 502 7.92 -1.71 -31.66
N VAL A 503 8.56 -1.52 -30.51
CA VAL A 503 9.47 -2.51 -29.95
C VAL A 503 8.72 -3.44 -28.99
N ARG A 504 8.98 -4.74 -29.13
CA ARG A 504 8.44 -5.81 -28.31
C ARG A 504 9.54 -6.40 -27.43
N VAL A 505 9.50 -6.08 -26.14
CA VAL A 505 10.38 -6.64 -25.12
C VAL A 505 9.70 -7.83 -24.45
N ALA A 506 10.25 -9.03 -24.61
CA ALA A 506 9.80 -10.19 -23.86
C ALA A 506 10.52 -10.24 -22.50
N VAL A 507 9.78 -10.43 -21.40
CA VAL A 507 10.34 -10.53 -20.05
C VAL A 507 10.01 -11.89 -19.46
N TYR A 508 11.05 -12.72 -19.29
CA TYR A 508 10.96 -13.95 -18.53
C TYR A 508 11.22 -13.66 -17.06
N THR A 509 10.21 -13.90 -16.20
CA THR A 509 10.26 -13.62 -14.76
C THR A 509 9.78 -14.84 -13.96
N PRO A 510 10.69 -15.71 -13.50
CA PRO A 510 10.34 -17.00 -12.86
C PRO A 510 9.96 -16.90 -11.37
N GLY A 511 9.63 -15.71 -10.86
CA GLY A 511 9.33 -15.52 -9.44
C GLY A 511 8.12 -16.33 -8.96
N THR A 512 8.17 -16.71 -7.69
CA THR A 512 7.18 -17.57 -7.02
C THR A 512 6.29 -16.76 -6.09
N SER A 513 5.31 -17.36 -5.41
CA SER A 513 4.52 -16.64 -4.39
C SER A 513 5.33 -16.22 -3.15
N VAL A 514 6.51 -16.82 -2.96
CA VAL A 514 7.39 -16.60 -1.80
C VAL A 514 8.54 -15.64 -2.14
N GLN A 515 8.82 -15.42 -3.42
CA GLN A 515 9.96 -14.62 -3.88
C GLN A 515 9.50 -13.63 -4.94
N TRP A 516 9.96 -12.38 -4.84
CA TRP A 516 9.64 -11.35 -5.82
C TRP A 516 9.92 -11.81 -7.26
N GLY A 517 9.06 -11.41 -8.20
CA GLY A 517 9.23 -11.65 -9.62
C GLY A 517 8.06 -12.39 -10.26
N THR A 518 6.90 -12.44 -9.59
CA THR A 518 5.67 -12.85 -10.27
C THR A 518 5.29 -11.80 -11.33
N LEU A 519 4.44 -12.17 -12.30
CA LEU A 519 3.90 -11.21 -13.28
C LEU A 519 3.19 -10.02 -12.61
N LYS A 520 2.56 -10.25 -11.45
CA LYS A 520 1.88 -9.21 -10.67
C LYS A 520 2.89 -8.24 -10.06
N ASP A 521 3.98 -8.75 -9.48
CA ASP A 521 5.01 -7.93 -8.84
C ASP A 521 5.70 -7.04 -9.88
N PHE A 522 6.07 -7.62 -11.02
CA PHE A 522 6.70 -6.88 -12.10
C PHE A 522 5.77 -5.78 -12.63
N ARG A 523 4.49 -6.10 -12.87
CA ARG A 523 3.49 -5.11 -13.31
C ARG A 523 3.33 -3.97 -12.30
N LYS A 524 3.26 -4.28 -11.00
CA LYS A 524 3.15 -3.30 -9.92
C LYS A 524 4.38 -2.41 -9.84
N ALA A 525 5.57 -2.99 -9.95
CA ALA A 525 6.82 -2.24 -9.99
C ALA A 525 6.87 -1.31 -11.21
N LEU A 526 6.45 -1.78 -12.39
CA LEU A 526 6.40 -0.96 -13.59
C LEU A 526 5.37 0.17 -13.49
N SER A 527 4.19 -0.06 -12.90
CA SER A 527 3.17 0.98 -12.68
C SER A 527 3.58 2.01 -11.64
N SER A 528 4.64 1.75 -10.87
CA SER A 528 5.21 2.72 -9.93
C SER A 528 6.10 3.74 -10.63
N TYR A 529 6.43 3.55 -11.92
CA TYR A 529 7.10 4.55 -12.74
C TYR A 529 6.09 5.28 -13.62
N GLY A 530 6.30 6.57 -13.85
CA GLY A 530 5.46 7.37 -14.72
C GLY A 530 6.21 8.57 -15.29
N PHE A 531 5.57 9.28 -16.21
CA PHE A 531 6.12 10.47 -16.85
C PHE A 531 5.24 11.69 -16.58
N GLY A 532 5.81 12.73 -15.98
CA GLY A 532 5.10 13.96 -15.58
C GLY A 532 5.85 15.25 -15.93
N GLU A 533 5.38 16.36 -15.36
CA GLU A 533 6.05 17.66 -15.48
C GLU A 533 7.45 17.66 -14.85
N LYS A 534 8.33 18.53 -15.36
CA LYS A 534 9.75 18.50 -15.02
C LYS A 534 10.03 18.93 -13.58
N ASP A 535 11.00 18.25 -12.97
CA ASP A 535 11.76 18.68 -11.78
C ASP A 535 11.03 18.86 -10.43
N ASN A 536 9.69 18.74 -10.37
CA ASN A 536 8.92 18.91 -9.13
C ASN A 536 8.20 17.63 -8.65
N ILE A 537 7.81 17.58 -7.38
CA ILE A 537 6.92 16.54 -6.83
C ILE A 537 5.49 16.82 -7.28
N SER A 538 4.89 15.89 -8.02
CA SER A 538 3.61 16.09 -8.71
C SER A 538 2.50 15.20 -8.15
N GLY A 539 1.26 15.67 -8.30
CA GLY A 539 0.05 14.84 -8.16
C GLY A 539 -0.30 14.02 -9.40
N THR A 540 0.40 14.29 -10.51
CA THR A 540 0.13 13.71 -11.83
C THR A 540 1.40 13.16 -12.47
N ALA A 541 1.31 11.92 -12.94
CA ALA A 541 2.23 11.36 -13.91
C ALA A 541 1.50 10.30 -14.75
N LEU A 542 1.82 10.20 -16.03
CA LEU A 542 1.32 9.13 -16.90
C LEU A 542 2.07 7.84 -16.56
N PRO A 543 1.44 6.80 -15.97
CA PRO A 543 2.14 5.58 -15.63
C PRO A 543 2.81 4.95 -16.85
N ALA A 544 3.98 4.36 -16.65
CA ALA A 544 4.71 3.68 -17.71
C ALA A 544 3.82 2.62 -18.39
N THR A 545 2.98 1.92 -17.62
CA THR A 545 2.03 0.89 -18.10
C THR A 545 0.87 1.40 -18.96
N GLU A 546 0.67 2.71 -19.03
CA GLU A 546 -0.28 3.34 -19.96
C GLU A 546 0.43 3.88 -21.20
N TRP A 547 1.70 4.25 -21.05
CA TRP A 547 2.54 4.69 -22.16
C TRP A 547 2.99 3.52 -23.05
N LEU A 548 3.21 2.34 -22.45
CA LEU A 548 3.56 1.11 -23.15
C LEU A 548 2.48 0.05 -22.92
N THR A 549 2.27 -0.81 -23.92
CA THR A 549 1.35 -1.94 -23.80
C THR A 549 2.01 -3.02 -22.96
N VAL A 550 1.49 -3.29 -21.75
CA VAL A 550 1.95 -4.44 -20.94
C VAL A 550 1.06 -5.63 -21.22
N SER A 551 1.65 -6.70 -21.74
CA SER A 551 0.97 -7.95 -22.07
C SER A 551 1.49 -9.10 -21.22
N ARG A 552 0.75 -10.20 -21.19
CA ARG A 552 1.20 -11.48 -20.64
C ARG A 552 0.99 -12.60 -21.63
N VAL A 553 1.80 -13.65 -21.50
CA VAL A 553 1.54 -14.93 -22.15
C VAL A 553 0.49 -15.69 -21.34
N GLN A 554 -0.59 -16.09 -22.00
CA GLN A 554 -1.66 -16.93 -21.44
C GLN A 554 -1.95 -18.07 -22.44
N GLY A 555 -1.49 -19.29 -22.09
CA GLY A 555 -1.42 -20.39 -23.05
C GLY A 555 -0.45 -20.05 -24.20
N ASP A 556 -0.90 -20.25 -25.43
CA ASP A 556 -0.13 -19.95 -26.65
C ASP A 556 -0.41 -18.53 -27.20
N SER A 557 -1.02 -17.65 -26.41
CA SER A 557 -1.43 -16.32 -26.84
C SER A 557 -0.87 -15.20 -25.97
N VAL A 558 -0.60 -14.05 -26.59
CA VAL A 558 -0.23 -12.81 -25.90
C VAL A 558 -1.49 -11.99 -25.67
N THR A 559 -1.80 -11.69 -24.41
CA THR A 559 -2.98 -10.92 -24.01
C THR A 559 -2.56 -9.65 -23.27
N PRO A 560 -3.04 -8.45 -23.66
CA PRO A 560 -2.75 -7.21 -22.95
C PRO A 560 -3.41 -7.21 -21.56
N TYR A 561 -2.74 -6.63 -20.56
CA TYR A 561 -3.32 -6.43 -19.22
C TYR A 561 -4.34 -5.30 -19.20
N ASN A 562 -4.09 -4.23 -19.94
CA ASN A 562 -4.98 -3.08 -20.11
C ASN A 562 -5.38 -2.98 -21.57
N THR A 563 -6.68 -3.07 -21.84
CA THR A 563 -7.24 -2.91 -23.20
C THR A 563 -7.10 -1.49 -23.75
N ASP A 564 -6.90 -0.52 -22.85
CA ASP A 564 -6.88 0.91 -23.18
C ASP A 564 -5.47 1.43 -23.47
N ALA A 565 -4.43 0.60 -23.24
CA ALA A 565 -3.06 0.93 -23.61
C ALA A 565 -2.93 0.92 -25.15
N SER A 566 -2.47 2.03 -25.73
CA SER A 566 -2.35 2.22 -27.18
C SER A 566 -0.92 2.53 -27.64
N GLY A 567 0.07 2.34 -26.75
CA GLY A 567 1.47 2.58 -27.03
C GLY A 567 2.02 1.64 -28.11
N PRO A 568 2.87 2.13 -29.04
CA PRO A 568 3.49 1.29 -30.06
C PRO A 568 4.48 0.29 -29.47
N ASN A 569 5.03 0.55 -28.28
CA ASN A 569 5.96 -0.35 -27.61
C ASN A 569 5.19 -1.31 -26.69
N GLU A 570 5.64 -2.57 -26.64
CA GLU A 570 5.01 -3.65 -25.90
C GLU A 570 6.02 -4.35 -24.98
N VAL A 571 5.64 -4.57 -23.72
CA VAL A 571 6.38 -5.42 -22.77
C VAL A 571 5.54 -6.66 -22.51
N VAL A 572 6.01 -7.83 -22.93
CA VAL A 572 5.29 -9.10 -22.82
C VAL A 572 5.89 -9.95 -21.71
N LEU A 573 5.12 -10.18 -20.63
CA LEU A 573 5.57 -10.93 -19.47
C LEU A 573 5.25 -12.43 -19.59
N THR A 574 6.21 -13.29 -19.27
CA THR A 574 6.02 -14.75 -19.18
C THR A 574 6.70 -15.34 -17.95
N LYS A 575 6.11 -16.41 -17.40
CA LYS A 575 6.69 -17.21 -16.30
C LYS A 575 7.47 -18.43 -16.78
N SER A 576 7.30 -18.82 -18.04
CA SER A 576 7.90 -20.03 -18.61
C SER A 576 8.71 -19.70 -19.86
N LEU A 577 9.73 -20.52 -20.12
CA LEU A 577 10.56 -20.40 -21.32
C LEU A 577 9.77 -20.85 -22.56
N GLU A 578 8.90 -21.85 -22.41
CA GLU A 578 7.99 -22.30 -23.45
C GLU A 578 7.03 -21.17 -23.87
N GLY A 579 6.61 -20.34 -22.92
CA GLY A 579 5.77 -19.18 -23.19
C GLY A 579 6.47 -18.12 -24.07
N LEU A 580 7.81 -18.10 -24.16
CA LEU A 580 8.50 -17.22 -25.09
C LEU A 580 8.18 -17.57 -26.56
N ALA A 581 7.87 -18.84 -26.86
CA ALA A 581 7.49 -19.25 -28.22
C ALA A 581 6.12 -18.68 -28.66
N ALA A 582 5.25 -18.31 -27.72
CA ALA A 582 3.99 -17.64 -28.00
C ALA A 582 4.17 -16.15 -28.38
N ILE A 583 5.36 -15.58 -28.14
CA ILE A 583 5.67 -14.19 -28.41
C ILE A 583 6.22 -14.11 -29.84
N ASP A 584 5.45 -13.53 -30.75
CA ASP A 584 5.88 -13.38 -32.14
C ASP A 584 7.05 -12.38 -32.25
N ALA A 585 8.22 -12.89 -32.67
CA ALA A 585 9.44 -12.15 -32.95
C ALA A 585 9.78 -11.02 -31.94
N PRO A 586 10.09 -11.35 -30.66
CA PRO A 586 10.56 -10.34 -29.72
C PRO A 586 11.88 -9.72 -30.20
N ASP A 587 12.01 -8.40 -30.07
CA ASP A 587 13.24 -7.67 -30.42
C ASP A 587 14.36 -7.96 -29.41
N VAL A 588 13.98 -8.14 -28.14
CA VAL A 588 14.90 -8.47 -27.05
C VAL A 588 14.17 -9.27 -25.96
N ILE A 589 14.87 -10.23 -25.37
CA ILE A 589 14.41 -11.01 -24.23
C ILE A 589 15.16 -10.58 -22.98
N VAL A 590 14.45 -10.15 -21.95
CA VAL A 590 15.01 -9.87 -20.62
C VAL A 590 14.70 -11.04 -19.70
N CYS A 591 15.73 -11.72 -19.23
CA CYS A 591 15.63 -12.73 -18.18
C CYS A 591 15.80 -12.02 -16.82
N ASN A 592 14.67 -11.71 -16.18
CA ASN A 592 14.63 -11.09 -14.87
C ASN A 592 14.91 -12.15 -13.78
N LEU A 593 16.18 -12.38 -13.48
CA LEU A 593 16.67 -13.39 -12.52
C LEU A 593 17.13 -12.76 -11.21
N GLN A 594 16.64 -11.56 -10.88
CA GLN A 594 17.09 -10.83 -9.68
C GLN A 594 16.83 -11.60 -8.38
N ALA A 595 15.72 -12.32 -8.29
CA ALA A 595 15.37 -13.07 -7.09
C ALA A 595 15.84 -14.53 -7.17
N HIS A 596 15.65 -15.19 -8.31
CA HIS A 596 15.77 -16.65 -8.39
C HIS A 596 16.05 -17.15 -9.81
N THR A 597 16.81 -18.24 -9.90
CA THR A 597 16.91 -19.09 -11.09
C THR A 597 17.05 -20.56 -10.71
N SER A 598 16.34 -21.43 -11.42
CA SER A 598 16.42 -22.89 -11.28
C SER A 598 17.28 -23.58 -12.33
N ARG A 599 17.74 -22.84 -13.34
CA ARG A 599 18.59 -23.34 -14.43
C ARG A 599 19.89 -22.56 -14.46
N SER A 600 20.95 -23.19 -14.96
CA SER A 600 22.21 -22.49 -15.20
C SER A 600 22.07 -21.49 -16.36
N GLU A 601 22.95 -20.48 -16.41
CA GLU A 601 22.94 -19.50 -17.51
C GLU A 601 23.10 -20.18 -18.90
N PRO A 602 24.00 -21.17 -19.10
CA PRO A 602 24.09 -21.91 -20.36
C PRO A 602 22.79 -22.64 -20.74
N GLU A 603 22.15 -23.31 -19.79
CA GLU A 603 20.88 -24.01 -20.03
C GLU A 603 19.76 -23.06 -20.42
N LEU A 604 19.72 -21.87 -19.82
CA LEU A 604 18.76 -20.82 -20.19
C LEU A 604 19.02 -20.31 -21.60
N ILE A 605 20.28 -20.06 -21.97
CA ILE A 605 20.65 -19.62 -23.32
C ILE A 605 20.22 -20.64 -24.35
N ASP A 606 20.51 -21.93 -24.13
CA ASP A 606 20.16 -22.99 -25.07
C ASP A 606 18.63 -23.10 -25.21
N ALA A 607 17.90 -23.10 -24.09
CA ALA A 607 16.44 -23.12 -24.11
C ALA A 607 15.82 -21.89 -24.81
N ILE A 608 16.41 -20.70 -24.64
CA ILE A 608 15.96 -19.48 -25.33
C ILE A 608 16.27 -19.54 -26.81
N ARG A 609 17.47 -20.03 -27.20
CA ARG A 609 17.85 -20.17 -28.61
C ARG A 609 16.97 -21.17 -29.36
N ASP A 610 16.45 -22.18 -28.68
CA ASP A 610 15.51 -23.14 -29.28
C ASP A 610 14.18 -22.49 -29.69
N VAL A 611 13.73 -21.45 -28.97
CA VAL A 611 12.46 -20.76 -29.22
C VAL A 611 12.60 -19.42 -29.93
N ALA A 612 13.73 -18.74 -29.75
CA ALA A 612 14.03 -17.41 -30.27
C ALA A 612 15.53 -17.29 -30.68
N PRO A 613 15.95 -17.97 -31.77
CA PRO A 613 17.37 -18.18 -32.09
C PRO A 613 18.17 -16.91 -32.41
N GLU A 614 17.52 -15.89 -32.95
CA GLU A 614 18.16 -14.65 -33.43
C GLU A 614 17.90 -13.45 -32.50
N THR A 615 17.17 -13.65 -31.39
CA THR A 615 16.82 -12.57 -30.47
C THR A 615 17.93 -12.31 -29.46
N SER A 616 18.27 -11.02 -29.27
CA SER A 616 19.16 -10.56 -28.21
C SER A 616 18.64 -10.92 -26.81
N VAL A 617 19.52 -11.37 -25.92
CA VAL A 617 19.14 -11.75 -24.55
C VAL A 617 19.88 -10.90 -23.52
N VAL A 618 19.14 -10.38 -22.55
CA VAL A 618 19.66 -9.63 -21.40
C VAL A 618 19.36 -10.40 -20.12
N PHE A 619 20.41 -10.90 -19.46
CA PHE A 619 20.28 -11.54 -18.15
C PHE A 619 20.45 -10.53 -17.04
N GLN A 620 19.53 -10.50 -16.09
CA GLN A 620 19.58 -9.57 -14.97
C GLN A 620 19.70 -10.31 -13.65
N TYR A 621 20.84 -10.15 -12.99
CA TYR A 621 21.15 -10.74 -11.69
C TYR A 621 21.30 -9.66 -10.64
N SER A 622 20.97 -10.01 -9.39
CA SER A 622 21.20 -9.15 -8.23
C SER A 622 22.31 -9.71 -7.34
N PHE A 623 22.70 -8.91 -6.36
CA PHE A 623 23.60 -9.32 -5.28
C PHE A 623 23.07 -10.51 -4.46
N PHE A 624 21.75 -10.76 -4.50
CA PHE A 624 21.06 -11.82 -3.76
C PHE A 624 20.28 -12.78 -4.66
N THR A 625 20.63 -12.91 -5.94
CA THR A 625 20.00 -13.92 -6.79
C THR A 625 20.26 -15.31 -6.22
N LYS A 626 19.19 -16.06 -5.97
CA LYS A 626 19.24 -17.47 -5.57
C LYS A 626 19.40 -18.38 -6.80
N HIS A 627 20.41 -19.22 -6.81
CA HIS A 627 20.67 -20.24 -7.82
C HIS A 627 20.38 -21.61 -7.23
N ASP A 628 19.31 -22.26 -7.70
CA ASP A 628 18.95 -23.62 -7.29
C ASP A 628 19.63 -24.68 -8.17
N ALA A 629 20.22 -24.28 -9.30
CA ALA A 629 20.92 -25.18 -10.21
C ALA A 629 22.24 -25.68 -9.57
N GLY A 630 22.23 -26.92 -9.09
CA GLY A 630 23.40 -27.59 -8.51
C GLY A 630 23.03 -28.74 -7.57
N TYR A 631 23.99 -29.61 -7.25
CA TYR A 631 23.82 -30.67 -6.25
C TYR A 631 24.08 -30.08 -4.84
N GLY A 632 23.09 -29.49 -4.16
CA GLY A 632 23.26 -29.07 -2.75
C GLY A 632 22.46 -27.84 -2.32
N TRP A 633 23.06 -27.03 -1.43
CA TRP A 633 22.48 -25.79 -0.92
C TRP A 633 22.30 -24.76 -2.05
N PRO A 634 21.21 -24.00 -2.04
CA PRO A 634 21.05 -22.89 -2.98
C PRO A 634 22.16 -21.89 -2.74
N ARG A 635 22.75 -21.42 -3.83
CA ARG A 635 23.79 -20.40 -3.79
C ARG A 635 23.19 -19.02 -4.02
N TYR A 636 23.73 -18.00 -3.38
CA TYR A 636 23.32 -16.61 -3.59
C TYR A 636 24.42 -15.80 -4.25
N GLY A 637 24.03 -14.86 -5.13
CA GLY A 637 24.92 -13.93 -5.80
C GLY A 637 24.90 -14.01 -7.32
N TYR A 638 25.97 -13.58 -7.96
CA TYR A 638 26.11 -13.62 -9.42
C TYR A 638 26.45 -15.03 -9.91
N PRO A 639 26.10 -15.39 -11.17
CA PRO A 639 26.52 -16.64 -11.77
C PRO A 639 28.05 -16.73 -11.85
N GLU A 640 28.58 -17.91 -11.56
CA GLU A 640 30.02 -18.17 -11.54
C GLU A 640 30.57 -18.42 -12.96
N GLU A 641 29.80 -19.16 -13.76
CA GLU A 641 30.14 -19.48 -15.13
C GLU A 641 29.90 -18.30 -16.05
N GLN A 642 30.87 -18.00 -16.92
CA GLN A 642 30.71 -17.00 -17.96
C GLN A 642 30.34 -17.67 -19.27
N SER A 643 29.11 -17.48 -19.71
CA SER A 643 28.70 -17.97 -21.03
C SER A 643 29.45 -17.22 -22.14
N GLN A 644 29.97 -17.97 -23.12
CA GLN A 644 30.67 -17.39 -24.25
C GLN A 644 29.71 -16.55 -25.11
N GLY A 645 30.14 -15.34 -25.49
CA GLY A 645 29.35 -14.44 -26.32
C GLY A 645 28.39 -13.51 -25.56
N ILE A 646 28.31 -13.61 -24.23
CA ILE A 646 27.54 -12.68 -23.40
C ILE A 646 28.45 -11.62 -22.79
N SER A 647 28.30 -10.39 -23.27
CA SER A 647 29.04 -9.23 -22.77
C SER A 647 28.56 -8.78 -21.38
N ARG A 648 29.43 -8.20 -20.56
CA ARG A 648 28.99 -7.48 -19.35
C ARG A 648 28.55 -6.08 -19.77
N ILE A 649 27.31 -5.69 -19.45
CA ILE A 649 26.74 -4.41 -19.88
C ILE A 649 27.36 -3.26 -19.07
N VAL A 650 27.58 -3.44 -17.76
CA VAL A 650 28.38 -2.51 -16.95
C VAL A 650 29.69 -3.18 -16.61
N SER A 651 30.79 -2.51 -16.91
CA SER A 651 32.15 -3.05 -16.70
C SER A 651 32.85 -2.46 -15.48
N ARG A 652 32.35 -1.35 -14.89
CA ARG A 652 32.96 -0.65 -13.75
C ARG A 652 31.93 0.11 -12.92
N LEU A 653 32.00 -0.02 -11.60
CA LEU A 653 31.41 0.92 -10.66
C LEU A 653 32.19 2.26 -10.73
N PRO A 654 31.53 3.41 -10.95
CA PRO A 654 32.21 4.70 -10.97
C PRO A 654 32.74 5.08 -9.59
N ALA A 655 33.98 5.59 -9.52
CA ALA A 655 34.60 6.00 -8.25
C ALA A 655 33.81 7.08 -7.49
N GLN A 656 33.00 7.90 -8.19
CA GLN A 656 32.20 8.96 -7.56
C GLN A 656 30.86 8.45 -7.01
N ALA A 657 30.37 7.29 -7.50
CA ALA A 657 29.19 6.62 -6.92
C ALA A 657 29.41 6.19 -5.46
N LEU A 658 30.67 6.18 -5.01
CA LEU A 658 31.10 5.80 -3.67
C LEU A 658 31.25 7.01 -2.71
N GLY A 659 30.99 8.25 -3.17
CA GLY A 659 31.43 9.47 -2.47
C GLY A 659 30.33 10.40 -1.93
N THR A 660 29.05 10.14 -2.22
CA THR A 660 27.93 10.97 -1.73
C THR A 660 27.19 10.22 -0.63
N ALA A 661 27.14 10.81 0.58
CA ALA A 661 26.33 10.30 1.67
C ALA A 661 24.90 10.03 1.19
N GLY A 662 24.35 8.86 1.56
CA GLY A 662 22.96 8.54 1.25
C GLY A 662 22.01 9.60 1.83
N PRO A 663 20.82 9.78 1.25
CA PRO A 663 19.82 10.67 1.84
C PRO A 663 19.56 10.22 3.28
N GLU A 664 19.64 11.16 4.24
CA GLU A 664 19.10 10.95 5.58
C GLU A 664 17.58 10.81 5.42
N THR A 665 17.09 9.58 5.47
CA THR A 665 15.67 9.28 5.28
C THR A 665 14.93 9.41 6.59
N GLU A 666 13.97 10.33 6.66
CA GLU A 666 12.93 10.32 7.70
C GLU A 666 12.07 9.04 7.57
N GLU A 667 11.70 8.44 8.71
CA GLU A 667 11.26 7.04 8.85
C GLU A 667 9.95 6.64 8.14
N ASP A 668 9.19 7.59 7.56
CA ASP A 668 7.82 7.34 7.09
C ASP A 668 7.60 7.39 5.57
N HIS A 669 8.65 7.67 4.78
CA HIS A 669 8.51 7.87 3.34
C HIS A 669 9.10 6.73 2.53
N ILE A 670 8.28 6.09 1.67
CA ILE A 670 8.77 5.16 0.65
C ILE A 670 9.72 5.94 -0.25
N VAL A 671 10.99 5.58 -0.22
CA VAL A 671 12.04 6.20 -1.01
C VAL A 671 11.96 5.71 -2.46
N PRO A 672 12.24 6.54 -3.48
CA PRO A 672 12.36 6.07 -4.86
C PRO A 672 13.29 4.86 -4.96
N ALA A 673 12.90 3.84 -5.71
CA ALA A 673 13.65 2.59 -5.80
C ALA A 673 15.12 2.79 -6.23
N ILE A 674 15.40 3.83 -7.04
CA ILE A 674 16.76 4.17 -7.44
C ILE A 674 17.62 4.67 -6.28
N ASP A 675 17.02 5.40 -5.34
CA ASP A 675 17.71 5.97 -4.20
C ASP A 675 17.94 4.90 -3.13
N GLN A 676 17.03 3.93 -2.99
CA GLN A 676 17.27 2.71 -2.22
C GLN A 676 18.45 1.91 -2.81
N ALA A 677 18.49 1.74 -4.13
CA ALA A 677 19.59 1.06 -4.81
C ALA A 677 20.92 1.80 -4.58
N ARG A 678 20.91 3.13 -4.70
CA ARG A 678 22.08 3.98 -4.39
C ARG A 678 22.54 3.83 -2.95
N ALA A 679 21.61 3.87 -1.99
CA ALA A 679 21.92 3.68 -0.57
C ALA A 679 22.57 2.30 -0.30
N GLN A 680 22.07 1.23 -0.91
CA GLN A 680 22.68 -0.10 -0.81
C GLN A 680 24.10 -0.13 -1.41
N ILE A 681 24.33 0.52 -2.58
CA ILE A 681 25.66 0.62 -3.19
C ILE A 681 26.64 1.37 -2.28
N CYS A 682 26.21 2.51 -1.72
CA CYS A 682 27.03 3.31 -0.82
C CYS A 682 27.42 2.48 0.42
N ARG A 683 26.48 1.77 1.05
CA ARG A 683 26.77 0.91 2.22
C ARG A 683 27.66 -0.28 1.94
N LEU A 684 27.76 -0.75 0.70
CA LEU A 684 28.76 -1.74 0.31
C LEU A 684 30.16 -1.13 0.23
N SER A 685 30.30 0.19 0.28
CA SER A 685 31.58 0.91 0.25
C SER A 685 32.14 1.21 1.65
N ASP A 686 31.28 1.18 2.66
CA ASP A 686 31.66 1.44 4.05
C ASP A 686 31.95 0.11 4.78
N PRO A 687 33.10 -0.01 5.49
CA PRO A 687 33.37 -1.19 6.31
C PRO A 687 32.36 -1.27 7.44
N ARG A 688 31.86 -2.48 7.70
CA ARG A 688 30.77 -2.69 8.66
C ARG A 688 31.25 -3.41 9.89
N SER A 689 30.60 -3.13 11.02
CA SER A 689 30.84 -3.86 12.25
C SER A 689 30.33 -5.29 12.11
N PHE A 690 31.24 -6.26 12.07
CA PHE A 690 30.91 -7.68 12.18
C PHE A 690 31.41 -8.20 13.52
N MET A 691 30.48 -8.51 14.42
CA MET A 691 30.80 -9.12 15.72
C MET A 691 30.64 -10.63 15.66
N LEU A 692 31.67 -11.36 16.08
CA LEU A 692 31.59 -12.80 16.31
C LEU A 692 31.40 -13.05 17.81
N HIS A 693 30.21 -13.49 18.21
CA HIS A 693 29.91 -13.88 19.58
C HIS A 693 30.21 -15.36 19.74
N SER A 694 31.31 -15.66 20.43
CA SER A 694 31.70 -17.03 20.75
C SER A 694 31.17 -17.43 22.12
N PHE A 695 30.22 -18.35 22.18
CA PHE A 695 29.67 -18.86 23.44
C PHE A 695 30.49 -20.03 23.95
N GLY A 696 31.17 -19.82 25.08
CA GLY A 696 31.99 -20.81 25.75
C GLY A 696 31.38 -21.27 27.07
N ALA A 697 30.77 -22.45 27.08
CA ALA A 697 30.78 -23.31 28.25
C ALA A 697 31.80 -24.41 27.92
N GLY A 698 32.94 -24.46 28.63
CA GLY A 698 34.08 -25.32 28.25
C GLY A 698 33.68 -26.75 27.86
N GLU A 699 32.72 -27.34 28.57
CA GLU A 699 32.18 -28.68 28.29
C GLU A 699 31.55 -28.83 26.90
N LEU A 700 30.82 -27.82 26.39
CA LEU A 700 30.23 -27.87 25.03
C LEU A 700 31.30 -27.88 23.94
N ILE A 701 32.35 -27.07 24.10
CA ILE A 701 33.46 -27.00 23.14
C ILE A 701 34.25 -28.31 23.17
N ASP A 702 34.53 -28.83 24.36
CA ASP A 702 35.24 -30.11 24.53
C ASP A 702 34.47 -31.26 23.84
N HIS A 703 33.14 -31.28 23.92
CA HIS A 703 32.31 -32.26 23.23
C HIS A 703 32.25 -32.04 21.71
N ILE A 704 32.15 -30.79 21.23
CA ILE A 704 32.22 -30.48 19.79
C ILE A 704 33.54 -30.95 19.20
N ASN A 705 34.66 -30.65 19.88
CA ASN A 705 36.00 -31.05 19.44
C ASN A 705 36.16 -32.57 19.49
N GLY A 706 35.66 -33.22 20.55
CA GLY A 706 35.62 -34.67 20.63
C GLY A 706 34.89 -35.31 19.45
N ILE A 707 33.72 -34.78 19.05
CA ILE A 707 32.99 -35.27 17.88
C ILE A 707 33.78 -35.02 16.58
N TYR A 708 34.42 -33.85 16.42
CA TYR A 708 35.22 -33.56 15.22
C TYR A 708 36.40 -34.52 15.05
N GLU A 709 37.14 -34.82 16.12
CA GLU A 709 38.22 -35.81 16.08
C GLU A 709 37.71 -37.18 15.60
N LYS A 710 36.59 -37.64 16.16
CA LYS A 710 35.95 -38.91 15.79
C LYS A 710 35.35 -38.91 14.39
N TYR A 711 34.86 -37.76 13.93
CA TYR A 711 34.40 -37.57 12.55
C TYR A 711 35.57 -37.75 11.57
N VAL A 712 36.73 -37.14 11.83
CA VAL A 712 37.91 -37.27 10.97
C VAL A 712 38.38 -38.73 10.90
N ASP A 713 38.31 -39.46 12.02
CA ASP A 713 38.60 -40.91 12.04
C ASP A 713 37.64 -41.74 11.18
N LEU A 714 36.44 -41.24 10.90
CA LEU A 714 35.39 -41.90 10.12
C LEU A 714 35.26 -41.38 8.68
N ASP A 715 35.97 -40.32 8.29
CA ASP A 715 35.86 -39.72 6.94
C ASP A 715 36.67 -40.51 5.88
N GLU A 716 36.48 -41.83 5.88
CA GLU A 716 37.01 -42.78 4.90
C GLU A 716 35.90 -43.19 3.91
N PRO A 717 36.22 -43.58 2.65
CA PRO A 717 35.20 -43.97 1.67
C PRO A 717 34.26 -45.12 2.12
N ALA A 718 34.69 -45.94 3.07
CA ALA A 718 33.88 -47.05 3.61
C ALA A 718 32.87 -46.60 4.68
N THR A 719 33.05 -45.42 5.27
CA THR A 719 32.27 -44.86 6.39
C THR A 719 31.78 -43.44 6.10
N GLU A 720 31.94 -42.96 4.87
CA GLU A 720 31.58 -41.61 4.40
C GLU A 720 30.12 -41.25 4.71
N GLU A 721 29.19 -42.18 4.54
CA GLU A 721 27.77 -41.96 4.86
C GLU A 721 27.53 -41.73 6.36
N LEU A 722 28.21 -42.51 7.21
CA LEU A 722 28.17 -42.37 8.66
C LEU A 722 28.83 -41.07 9.12
N ALA A 723 30.02 -40.77 8.60
CA ALA A 723 30.72 -39.51 8.85
C ALA A 723 29.85 -38.31 8.42
N GLY A 724 29.22 -38.39 7.25
CA GLY A 724 28.27 -37.40 6.75
C GLY A 724 27.06 -37.22 7.68
N THR A 725 26.55 -38.31 8.25
CA THR A 725 25.44 -38.27 9.22
C THR A 725 25.87 -37.62 10.54
N ILE A 726 27.02 -38.02 11.10
CA ILE A 726 27.59 -37.41 12.32
C ILE A 726 27.80 -35.91 12.12
N ARG A 727 28.40 -35.52 10.99
CA ARG A 727 28.60 -34.13 10.60
C ARG A 727 27.29 -33.36 10.51
N SER A 728 26.26 -33.95 9.92
CA SER A 728 24.91 -33.37 9.85
C SER A 728 24.31 -33.14 11.25
N ARG A 729 24.45 -34.10 12.18
CA ARG A 729 23.97 -33.96 13.56
C ARG A 729 24.72 -32.87 14.32
N LEU A 730 26.05 -32.82 14.18
CA LEU A 730 26.87 -31.76 14.78
C LEU A 730 26.47 -30.37 14.27
N PHE A 731 26.23 -30.22 12.95
CA PHE A 731 25.76 -28.96 12.38
C PHE A 731 24.35 -28.58 12.86
N ASN A 732 23.46 -29.55 13.08
CA ASN A 732 22.15 -29.29 13.66
C ASN A 732 22.30 -28.66 15.06
N ILE A 733 23.14 -29.24 15.93
CA ILE A 733 23.38 -28.68 17.27
C ILE A 733 24.00 -27.28 17.19
N GLN A 734 25.00 -27.09 16.33
CA GLN A 734 25.63 -25.77 16.16
C GLN A 734 24.64 -24.71 15.69
N ARG A 735 23.59 -25.10 14.96
CA ARG A 735 22.49 -24.22 14.51
C ARG A 735 21.36 -24.07 15.52
N LEU A 736 21.31 -24.91 16.55
CA LEU A 736 20.23 -24.93 17.51
C LEU A 736 20.30 -23.68 18.41
N SER A 737 19.37 -22.78 18.17
CA SER A 737 19.23 -21.49 18.87
C SER A 737 18.23 -21.54 20.02
N VAL A 738 17.69 -22.71 20.36
CA VAL A 738 16.70 -22.92 21.42
C VAL A 738 17.12 -24.06 22.36
N PRO A 739 16.60 -24.13 23.60
CA PRO A 739 16.75 -25.29 24.46
C PRO A 739 16.25 -26.56 23.79
N THR A 740 16.97 -27.66 23.97
CA THR A 740 16.66 -28.97 23.34
C THR A 740 15.31 -29.54 23.79
N ASP A 741 14.90 -29.28 25.04
CA ASP A 741 13.58 -29.66 25.55
C ASP A 741 12.45 -28.97 24.77
N LEU A 742 12.57 -27.67 24.51
CA LEU A 742 11.59 -26.91 23.72
C LEU A 742 11.59 -27.32 22.25
N TYR A 743 12.76 -27.63 21.68
CA TYR A 743 12.87 -28.21 20.34
C TYR A 743 12.13 -29.56 20.27
N ASN A 744 12.38 -30.46 21.22
CA ASN A 744 11.75 -31.78 21.28
C ASN A 744 10.24 -31.69 21.51
N GLU A 745 9.80 -30.77 22.36
CA GLU A 745 8.38 -30.50 22.59
C GLU A 745 7.70 -29.99 21.31
N TRP A 746 8.31 -29.02 20.62
CA TRP A 746 7.83 -28.54 19.32
C TRP A 746 7.75 -29.66 18.29
N VAL A 747 8.80 -30.49 18.15
CA VAL A 747 8.81 -31.64 17.23
C VAL A 747 7.66 -32.60 17.53
N ARG A 748 7.43 -32.91 18.81
CA ARG A 748 6.35 -33.79 19.27
C ARG A 748 4.98 -33.17 18.95
N GLU A 749 4.76 -31.90 19.28
CA GLU A 749 3.51 -31.20 18.94
C GLU A 749 3.25 -31.15 17.44
N GLU A 750 4.28 -30.83 16.66
CA GLU A 750 4.16 -30.67 15.20
C GLU A 750 3.90 -32.02 14.51
N SER A 751 4.52 -33.10 15.01
CA SER A 751 4.26 -34.47 14.56
C SER A 751 2.81 -34.90 14.80
N VAL A 752 2.21 -34.44 15.91
CA VAL A 752 0.81 -34.72 16.25
C VAL A 752 -0.15 -33.82 15.47
N ARG A 753 0.17 -32.54 15.27
CA ARG A 753 -0.70 -31.57 14.59
C ARG A 753 -0.78 -31.78 13.08
N GLN A 754 0.34 -32.04 12.40
CA GLN A 754 0.36 -32.03 10.94
C GLN A 754 0.33 -33.40 10.27
N GLY A 755 0.55 -34.51 11.01
CA GLY A 755 0.59 -35.87 10.43
C GLY A 755 1.60 -36.02 9.28
N ARG A 756 2.57 -35.11 9.19
CA ARG A 756 3.56 -34.96 8.11
C ARG A 756 4.97 -35.08 8.68
N TYR A 757 5.96 -35.09 7.80
CA TYR A 757 7.39 -35.16 8.11
C TYR A 757 7.79 -34.06 9.12
N SER A 758 7.83 -34.42 10.40
CA SER A 758 8.41 -33.59 11.46
C SER A 758 9.90 -33.90 11.56
N PRO A 759 10.77 -32.90 11.85
CA PRO A 759 12.16 -33.16 12.20
C PRO A 759 12.26 -34.21 13.32
N GLU A 760 13.37 -34.93 13.40
CA GLU A 760 13.58 -35.93 14.46
C GLU A 760 13.85 -35.22 15.81
N THR A 761 13.33 -35.78 16.91
CA THR A 761 13.72 -35.37 18.27
C THR A 761 15.19 -35.70 18.51
N THR A 762 15.84 -35.07 19.48
CA THR A 762 17.24 -35.38 19.83
C THR A 762 17.44 -36.86 20.18
N GLU A 763 16.46 -37.47 20.87
CA GLU A 763 16.43 -38.92 21.17
C GLU A 763 16.37 -39.77 19.89
N GLN A 764 15.53 -39.40 18.91
CA GLN A 764 15.44 -40.08 17.63
C GLN A 764 16.73 -39.92 16.79
N LEU A 765 17.34 -38.73 16.84
CA LEU A 765 18.63 -38.47 16.19
C LEU A 765 19.73 -39.39 16.75
N LEU A 766 19.82 -39.51 18.08
CA LEU A 766 20.77 -40.43 18.73
C LEU A 766 20.48 -41.89 18.38
N HIS A 767 19.21 -42.29 18.40
CA HIS A 767 18.80 -43.66 18.03
C HIS A 767 19.13 -43.98 16.57
N SER A 768 18.99 -43.02 15.65
CA SER A 768 19.35 -43.21 14.23
C SER A 768 20.85 -43.47 14.04
N LEU A 769 21.71 -42.79 14.82
CA LEU A 769 23.15 -43.05 14.81
C LEU A 769 23.48 -44.43 15.42
N ASP A 770 22.78 -44.82 16.48
CA ASP A 770 22.91 -46.13 17.11
C ASP A 770 22.51 -47.28 16.15
N GLN A 771 21.49 -47.07 15.32
CA GLN A 771 21.10 -48.03 14.29
C GLN A 771 22.12 -48.09 13.15
N LEU A 772 22.67 -46.95 12.72
CA LEU A 772 23.72 -46.91 11.69
C LEU A 772 25.00 -47.59 12.20
N ARG A 773 25.32 -47.46 13.49
CA ARG A 773 26.43 -48.16 14.15
C ARG A 773 26.43 -49.65 13.84
N ASP A 774 25.27 -50.28 13.90
CA ASP A 774 25.11 -51.73 13.79
C ASP A 774 25.18 -52.24 12.34
N GLN A 775 25.23 -51.34 11.35
CA GLN A 775 25.30 -51.67 9.91
C GLN A 775 26.75 -51.84 9.41
N TYR A 776 27.75 -51.40 10.16
CA TYR A 776 29.16 -51.45 9.75
C TYR A 776 29.91 -52.62 10.42
N GLU A 777 30.58 -53.46 9.62
CA GLU A 777 31.33 -54.64 10.09
C GLU A 777 32.71 -54.29 10.70
N GLN A 778 33.22 -53.09 10.43
CA GLN A 778 34.54 -52.65 10.89
C GLN A 778 34.55 -52.45 12.41
N ALA A 779 35.39 -53.21 13.12
CA ALA A 779 35.38 -53.26 14.59
C ALA A 779 35.64 -51.92 15.32
N TYR A 780 36.25 -50.93 14.66
CA TYR A 780 36.47 -49.61 15.25
C TYR A 780 35.24 -48.70 15.17
N VAL A 781 34.38 -48.88 14.15
CA VAL A 781 33.21 -48.03 13.90
C VAL A 781 32.22 -48.04 15.07
N PRO A 782 31.84 -49.21 15.64
CA PRO A 782 30.93 -49.21 16.78
C PRO A 782 31.44 -48.46 18.02
N ALA A 783 32.74 -48.54 18.28
CA ALA A 783 33.36 -47.82 19.40
C ALA A 783 33.35 -46.32 19.15
N THR A 784 33.79 -45.87 17.97
CA THR A 784 33.82 -44.46 17.59
C THR A 784 32.43 -43.83 17.60
N VAL A 785 31.40 -44.52 17.06
CA VAL A 785 30.02 -44.01 17.07
C VAL A 785 29.45 -43.94 18.47
N SER A 786 29.77 -44.89 19.35
CA SER A 786 29.31 -44.84 20.75
C SER A 786 29.91 -43.63 21.48
N GLU A 787 31.19 -43.34 21.27
CA GLU A 787 31.83 -42.13 21.80
C GLU A 787 31.19 -40.84 21.25
N VAL A 788 30.81 -40.83 19.97
CA VAL A 788 30.07 -39.70 19.37
C VAL A 788 28.68 -39.54 19.98
N ILE A 789 27.95 -40.63 20.22
CA ILE A 789 26.64 -40.61 20.88
C ILE A 789 26.78 -40.04 22.30
N ASP A 790 27.76 -40.49 23.08
CA ASP A 790 28.03 -39.99 24.43
C ASP A 790 28.28 -38.47 24.44
N HIS A 791 29.06 -37.97 23.47
CA HIS A 791 29.30 -36.53 23.31
C HIS A 791 28.03 -35.77 22.91
N LEU A 792 27.23 -36.29 21.98
CA LEU A 792 25.99 -35.65 21.55
C LEU A 792 24.96 -35.60 22.69
N GLU A 793 24.81 -36.68 23.47
CA GLU A 793 23.93 -36.74 24.64
C GLU A 793 24.31 -35.68 25.67
N ALA A 794 25.59 -35.61 26.04
CA ALA A 794 26.10 -34.59 26.96
C ALA A 794 25.85 -33.15 26.46
N MET A 795 25.99 -32.91 25.15
CA MET A 795 25.67 -31.61 24.55
C MET A 795 24.17 -31.31 24.61
N TYR A 796 23.31 -32.29 24.32
CA TYR A 796 21.87 -32.09 24.37
C TYR A 796 21.37 -31.79 25.78
N ASP A 797 21.93 -32.47 26.79
CA ASP A 797 21.64 -32.21 28.21
C ASP A 797 22.08 -30.80 28.61
N ALA A 798 23.32 -30.40 28.26
CA ALA A 798 23.82 -29.06 28.55
C ALA A 798 22.97 -27.95 27.89
N LEU A 799 22.54 -28.15 26.64
CA LEU A 799 21.68 -27.21 25.93
C LEU A 799 20.22 -27.23 26.42
N SER A 800 19.77 -28.32 27.03
CA SER A 800 18.47 -28.39 27.71
C SER A 800 18.48 -27.49 28.95
N GLU A 801 19.51 -27.63 29.78
CA GLU A 801 19.64 -26.86 31.01
C GLU A 801 19.84 -25.36 30.75
N SER A 802 20.66 -24.99 29.77
CA SER A 802 20.97 -23.59 29.47
C SER A 802 21.55 -23.43 28.06
N ASN A 803 20.69 -23.20 27.05
CA ASN A 803 21.16 -22.79 25.73
C ASN A 803 21.62 -21.30 25.76
N PRO A 804 22.93 -21.02 25.59
CA PRO A 804 23.44 -19.65 25.71
C PRO A 804 23.05 -18.77 24.52
N LYS A 805 22.89 -19.34 23.31
CA LYS A 805 22.40 -18.59 22.14
C LYS A 805 20.96 -18.14 22.35
N PHE A 806 20.11 -19.02 22.89
CA PHE A 806 18.72 -18.66 23.21
C PHE A 806 18.66 -17.53 24.24
N THR A 807 19.48 -17.63 25.29
CA THR A 807 19.58 -16.61 26.33
C THR A 807 20.01 -15.27 25.75
N TYR A 808 21.07 -15.26 24.93
CA TYR A 808 21.51 -14.04 24.24
C TYR A 808 20.42 -13.45 23.34
N LEU A 809 19.82 -14.27 22.47
CA LEU A 809 18.77 -13.81 21.56
C LEU A 809 17.58 -13.22 22.31
N THR A 810 17.14 -13.84 23.42
CA THR A 810 16.03 -13.32 24.24
C THR A 810 16.38 -12.03 24.98
N GLU A 811 17.64 -11.86 25.42
CA GLU A 811 18.14 -10.59 25.96
C GLU A 811 18.12 -9.49 24.88
N GLN A 812 18.61 -9.78 23.68
CA GLN A 812 18.62 -8.82 22.56
C GLN A 812 17.21 -8.46 22.10
N LEU A 813 16.28 -9.42 22.07
CA LEU A 813 14.86 -9.14 21.84
C LEU A 813 14.31 -8.18 22.90
N THR A 814 14.63 -8.41 24.16
CA THR A 814 14.16 -7.56 25.27
C THR A 814 14.74 -6.14 25.17
N GLU A 815 16.00 -6.00 24.79
CA GLU A 815 16.68 -4.72 24.59
C GLU A 815 16.12 -3.94 23.39
N ALA A 816 15.93 -4.60 22.24
CA ALA A 816 15.35 -3.98 21.04
C ALA A 816 13.95 -3.41 21.32
N THR A 817 13.11 -4.16 22.05
CA THR A 817 11.77 -3.69 22.45
C THR A 817 11.78 -2.49 23.41
N GLN A 818 12.94 -2.12 23.97
CA GLN A 818 13.11 -0.97 24.86
C GLN A 818 13.81 0.22 24.20
N THR A 819 14.46 0.03 23.05
CA THR A 819 15.39 0.99 22.44
C THR A 819 14.96 1.48 21.05
N ASP A 820 13.78 1.07 20.58
CA ASP A 820 13.26 1.28 19.21
C ASP A 820 14.25 0.78 18.12
N GLU A 821 15.23 -0.06 18.49
CA GLU A 821 16.21 -0.65 17.57
C GLU A 821 15.54 -1.70 16.69
N ARG A 822 15.72 -1.59 15.38
CA ARG A 822 15.24 -2.56 14.39
C ARG A 822 16.28 -3.68 14.24
N ILE A 823 15.89 -4.89 14.61
CA ILE A 823 16.77 -6.06 14.52
C ILE A 823 16.17 -7.16 13.64
N ALA A 824 16.99 -7.85 12.86
CA ALA A 824 16.59 -9.03 12.11
C ALA A 824 17.35 -10.27 12.59
N ILE A 825 16.65 -11.34 12.94
CA ILE A 825 17.23 -12.64 13.28
C ILE A 825 17.03 -13.56 12.08
N VAL A 826 18.13 -13.89 11.39
CA VAL A 826 18.08 -14.64 10.12
C VAL A 826 18.43 -16.11 10.34
N PHE A 827 17.45 -16.98 10.19
CA PHE A 827 17.59 -18.43 10.31
C PHE A 827 17.82 -19.08 8.95
N LEU A 828 18.86 -19.91 8.85
CA LEU A 828 19.20 -20.61 7.61
C LEU A 828 18.15 -21.63 7.15
N SER A 829 17.22 -22.02 8.02
CA SER A 829 16.13 -22.95 7.71
C SER A 829 14.80 -22.50 8.31
N GLY A 830 13.71 -22.72 7.58
CA GLY A 830 12.37 -22.35 8.05
C GLY A 830 11.90 -23.11 9.28
N HIS A 831 12.32 -24.37 9.47
CA HIS A 831 11.99 -25.10 10.69
C HIS A 831 12.70 -24.50 11.92
N MET A 832 13.94 -23.99 11.80
CA MET A 832 14.62 -23.36 12.94
C MET A 832 13.97 -22.03 13.31
N GLN A 833 13.50 -21.26 12.32
CA GLN A 833 12.66 -20.10 12.57
C GLN A 833 11.39 -20.49 13.35
N GLN A 834 10.65 -21.50 12.87
CA GLN A 834 9.40 -21.95 13.51
C GLN A 834 9.62 -22.46 14.94
N VAL A 835 10.69 -23.22 15.16
CA VAL A 835 11.11 -23.69 16.49
C VAL A 835 11.40 -22.51 17.41
N PHE A 836 12.12 -21.49 16.93
CA PHE A 836 12.42 -20.30 17.71
C PHE A 836 11.14 -19.51 18.02
N GLU A 837 10.24 -19.32 17.05
CA GLU A 837 8.93 -18.71 17.27
C GLU A 837 8.11 -19.45 18.33
N TYR A 838 8.13 -20.79 18.30
CA TYR A 838 7.50 -21.61 19.33
C TYR A 838 8.14 -21.36 20.70
N ALA A 839 9.48 -21.43 20.80
CA ALA A 839 10.20 -21.20 22.05
C ALA A 839 9.93 -19.81 22.64
N ILE A 840 9.88 -18.77 21.79
CA ILE A 840 9.53 -17.40 22.20
C ILE A 840 8.11 -17.33 22.75
N ARG A 841 7.12 -17.99 22.12
CA ARG A 841 5.74 -18.02 22.65
C ARG A 841 5.62 -18.75 23.99
N GLN A 842 6.46 -19.75 24.23
CA GLN A 842 6.45 -20.51 25.49
C GLN A 842 7.18 -19.77 26.62
N THR A 843 8.22 -19.00 26.30
CA THR A 843 9.11 -18.37 27.29
C THR A 843 8.85 -16.89 27.49
N THR A 844 8.21 -16.23 26.52
CA THR A 844 7.87 -14.80 26.53
C THR A 844 6.38 -14.59 26.25
N SER A 845 5.88 -13.38 26.43
CA SER A 845 4.51 -13.00 26.08
C SER A 845 4.34 -12.54 24.62
N TYR A 846 5.42 -12.52 23.82
CA TYR A 846 5.39 -11.97 22.47
C TYR A 846 4.98 -13.02 21.44
N THR A 847 4.11 -12.63 20.52
CA THR A 847 3.91 -13.35 19.26
C THR A 847 4.82 -12.78 18.16
N PRO A 848 5.08 -13.52 17.06
CA PRO A 848 5.86 -12.98 15.94
C PRO A 848 5.31 -11.65 15.39
N ALA A 849 3.97 -11.49 15.39
CA ALA A 849 3.32 -10.24 14.98
C ALA A 849 3.51 -9.10 15.99
N ASP A 850 3.71 -9.41 17.28
CA ASP A 850 4.06 -8.40 18.29
C ASP A 850 5.51 -7.96 18.11
N LEU A 851 6.42 -8.90 17.84
CA LEU A 851 7.83 -8.62 17.57
C LEU A 851 8.00 -7.73 16.33
N GLU A 852 7.30 -8.02 15.24
CA GLU A 852 7.37 -7.24 14.00
C GLU A 852 6.93 -5.78 14.21
N LYS A 853 5.89 -5.55 15.02
CA LYS A 853 5.45 -4.21 15.41
C LYS A 853 6.46 -3.45 16.28
N LEU A 854 7.33 -4.18 16.95
CA LEU A 854 8.40 -3.65 17.80
C LEU A 854 9.74 -3.57 17.05
N GLY A 855 9.74 -3.67 15.71
CA GLY A 855 10.96 -3.57 14.90
C GLY A 855 11.82 -4.84 14.89
N VAL A 856 11.33 -5.96 15.43
CA VAL A 856 12.05 -7.23 15.46
C VAL A 856 11.52 -8.16 14.37
N TYR A 857 12.40 -8.56 13.45
CA TYR A 857 12.06 -9.43 12.33
C TYR A 857 12.68 -10.82 12.49
N LEU A 858 11.86 -11.87 12.46
CA LEU A 858 12.32 -13.26 12.39
C LEU A 858 12.21 -13.72 10.94
N SER A 859 13.32 -14.11 10.32
CA SER A 859 13.32 -14.32 8.87
C SER A 859 14.25 -15.43 8.38
N GLN A 860 14.03 -15.84 7.13
CA GLN A 860 14.95 -16.66 6.34
C GLN A 860 15.77 -15.79 5.38
N PRO A 861 16.88 -16.30 4.82
CA PRO A 861 17.66 -15.59 3.80
C PRO A 861 16.80 -15.00 2.66
N ASP A 862 15.86 -15.80 2.15
CA ASP A 862 14.94 -15.40 1.06
C ASP A 862 14.03 -14.23 1.44
N GLN A 863 13.67 -14.10 2.71
CA GLN A 863 12.82 -13.02 3.26
C GLN A 863 13.67 -11.80 3.67
N PHE A 864 14.88 -12.04 4.20
CA PHE A 864 15.76 -11.00 4.71
C PHE A 864 16.18 -9.99 3.64
N ARG A 865 16.39 -10.45 2.41
CA ARG A 865 16.72 -9.55 1.28
C ARG A 865 15.59 -8.55 0.95
N ASP A 866 14.34 -8.85 1.33
CA ASP A 866 13.18 -7.98 1.09
C ASP A 866 12.99 -6.95 2.22
N PHE A 867 13.78 -7.01 3.31
CA PHE A 867 13.69 -6.03 4.37
C PHE A 867 14.34 -4.70 3.98
N ASP A 868 13.73 -3.64 4.51
CA ASP A 868 14.39 -2.35 4.65
C ASP A 868 15.62 -2.48 5.56
N VAL A 869 16.28 -1.34 5.74
CA VAL A 869 17.46 -1.21 6.60
C VAL A 869 17.10 -1.56 8.03
N VAL A 870 17.87 -2.47 8.63
CA VAL A 870 17.86 -2.79 10.05
C VAL A 870 19.18 -2.33 10.68
N ASP A 871 19.11 -1.92 11.93
CA ASP A 871 20.30 -1.51 12.69
C ASP A 871 21.24 -2.70 12.86
N ARG A 872 20.66 -3.89 13.10
CA ARG A 872 21.43 -5.08 13.42
C ARG A 872 20.83 -6.37 12.87
N VAL A 873 21.70 -7.23 12.37
CA VAL A 873 21.37 -8.61 11.96
C VAL A 873 22.04 -9.61 12.89
N LEU A 874 21.23 -10.47 13.50
CA LEU A 874 21.70 -11.59 14.31
C LEU A 874 21.62 -12.87 13.49
N LEU A 875 22.76 -13.54 13.33
CA LEU A 875 22.89 -14.84 12.67
C LEU A 875 23.10 -15.91 13.73
N PRO A 876 22.10 -16.75 14.05
CA PRO A 876 22.24 -17.76 15.11
C PRO A 876 23.23 -18.88 14.79
N ALA A 877 23.74 -18.94 13.56
CA ALA A 877 24.65 -19.97 13.08
C ALA A 877 25.50 -19.49 11.90
N ASP A 878 26.66 -20.14 11.73
CA ASP A 878 27.59 -19.87 10.62
C ASP A 878 26.88 -19.98 9.27
N VAL A 879 27.07 -18.97 8.43
CA VAL A 879 26.54 -18.94 7.07
C VAL A 879 27.53 -19.67 6.15
N PRO A 880 27.13 -20.78 5.50
CA PRO A 880 28.03 -21.57 4.66
C PRO A 880 28.50 -20.78 3.43
N PRO A 881 29.60 -21.18 2.77
CA PRO A 881 30.17 -20.44 1.62
C PRO A 881 29.17 -20.09 0.50
N PRO A 882 28.20 -20.94 0.10
CA PRO A 882 27.19 -20.58 -0.90
C PRO A 882 26.30 -19.39 -0.51
N LEU A 883 26.28 -19.03 0.77
CA LEU A 883 25.50 -17.96 1.37
C LEU A 883 26.39 -16.80 1.86
N ALA A 884 27.70 -16.80 1.57
CA ALA A 884 28.64 -15.80 2.09
C ALA A 884 28.31 -14.35 1.70
N ASN A 885 27.49 -14.11 0.67
CA ASN A 885 26.99 -12.77 0.34
C ASN A 885 26.23 -12.09 1.48
N TYR A 886 25.61 -12.86 2.39
CA TYR A 886 24.91 -12.30 3.53
C TYR A 886 25.85 -11.61 4.54
N TYR A 887 27.16 -11.93 4.54
CA TYR A 887 28.15 -11.19 5.33
C TYR A 887 28.35 -9.74 4.87
N PHE A 888 27.94 -9.42 3.64
CA PHE A 888 28.01 -8.08 3.05
C PHE A 888 26.64 -7.39 2.97
N ALA A 889 25.61 -7.95 3.60
CA ALA A 889 24.23 -7.63 3.26
C ALA A 889 23.86 -6.15 3.46
N PRO A 890 23.67 -5.32 2.41
CA PRO A 890 23.56 -3.85 2.48
C PRO A 890 22.41 -3.29 3.31
N ASN A 891 21.53 -4.14 3.79
CA ASN A 891 20.37 -3.76 4.60
C ASN A 891 20.69 -3.79 6.11
N ALA A 892 21.95 -3.95 6.50
CA ALA A 892 22.37 -4.01 7.90
C ALA A 892 23.58 -3.12 8.18
N GLU A 893 23.53 -2.35 9.27
CA GLU A 893 24.69 -1.57 9.76
C GLU A 893 25.65 -2.45 10.55
N LYS A 894 25.11 -3.29 11.44
CA LYS A 894 25.86 -4.25 12.26
C LYS A 894 25.43 -5.68 11.97
N LEU A 895 26.40 -6.58 11.91
CA LEU A 895 26.17 -8.01 11.74
C LEU A 895 26.78 -8.76 12.93
N GLU A 896 25.99 -9.61 13.57
CA GLU A 896 26.42 -10.40 14.73
C GLU A 896 26.24 -11.89 14.43
N LEU A 897 27.30 -12.65 14.52
CA LEU A 897 27.28 -14.10 14.33
C LEU A 897 27.41 -14.81 15.67
N LEU A 898 26.46 -15.70 15.97
CA LEU A 898 26.48 -16.50 17.19
C LEU A 898 27.07 -17.88 16.89
N THR A 899 28.20 -18.20 17.51
CA THR A 899 28.87 -19.49 17.31
C THR A 899 29.27 -20.13 18.64
N TYR A 900 29.60 -21.42 18.59
CA TYR A 900 30.18 -22.13 19.73
C TYR A 900 31.69 -22.32 19.46
N GLY A 901 32.54 -21.86 20.38
CA GLY A 901 34.01 -21.94 20.26
C GLY A 901 34.67 -20.78 19.54
N THR A 902 35.97 -20.56 19.78
CA THR A 902 36.74 -19.38 19.35
C THR A 902 37.50 -19.58 18.03
N ASP A 903 37.75 -20.82 17.61
CA ASP A 903 38.59 -21.12 16.43
C ASP A 903 37.87 -20.97 15.08
N ARG A 904 36.93 -20.01 14.99
CA ARG A 904 36.12 -19.79 13.77
C ARG A 904 36.48 -18.51 13.01
N GLN A 905 37.22 -17.58 13.64
CA GLN A 905 37.54 -16.27 13.08
C GLN A 905 38.32 -16.40 11.76
N ASP A 906 39.50 -17.02 11.76
CA ASP A 906 40.36 -17.15 10.57
C ASP A 906 39.64 -17.75 9.36
N ARG A 907 38.75 -18.72 9.61
CA ARG A 907 37.96 -19.37 8.56
C ARG A 907 36.92 -18.43 7.97
N LEU A 908 36.26 -17.63 8.81
CA LEU A 908 35.29 -16.64 8.37
C LEU A 908 35.97 -15.52 7.58
N GLU A 909 37.13 -15.03 8.05
CA GLU A 909 37.94 -14.06 7.31
C GLU A 909 38.29 -14.58 5.92
N GLY A 910 38.77 -15.83 5.82
CA GLY A 910 39.06 -16.45 4.52
C GLY A 910 37.84 -16.51 3.58
N TRP A 911 36.65 -16.80 4.10
CA TRP A 911 35.41 -16.81 3.31
C TRP A 911 34.97 -15.42 2.87
N ILE A 912 35.09 -14.43 3.76
CA ILE A 912 34.78 -13.03 3.48
C ILE A 912 35.74 -12.49 2.41
N ASP A 913 37.03 -12.75 2.55
CA ASP A 913 38.08 -12.34 1.59
C ASP A 913 37.86 -12.95 0.21
N GLU A 914 37.63 -14.26 0.15
CA GLU A 914 37.38 -14.96 -1.11
C GLU A 914 36.13 -14.41 -1.79
N GLN A 915 35.06 -14.17 -1.02
CA GLN A 915 33.80 -13.68 -1.57
C GLN A 915 33.88 -12.20 -1.99
N ALA A 916 34.55 -11.34 -1.23
CA ALA A 916 34.81 -9.95 -1.61
C ALA A 916 35.59 -9.89 -2.93
N THR A 917 36.67 -10.66 -3.04
CA THR A 917 37.49 -10.77 -4.26
C THR A 917 36.65 -11.24 -5.45
N ARG A 918 35.81 -12.25 -5.24
CA ARG A 918 34.93 -12.79 -6.28
C ARG A 918 33.93 -11.74 -6.79
N ILE A 919 33.29 -11.00 -5.88
CA ILE A 919 32.35 -9.92 -6.23
C ILE A 919 33.09 -8.80 -6.99
N HIS A 920 34.26 -8.39 -6.50
CA HIS A 920 35.12 -7.36 -7.09
C HIS A 920 35.48 -7.71 -8.56
N ASP A 921 35.96 -8.93 -8.79
CA ASP A 921 36.32 -9.45 -10.11
C ASP A 921 35.09 -9.58 -11.06
N GLN A 922 33.94 -9.98 -10.52
CA GLN A 922 32.70 -10.13 -11.29
C GLN A 922 32.14 -8.78 -11.74
N LEU A 923 32.28 -7.73 -10.92
CA LEU A 923 31.83 -6.37 -11.27
C LEU A 923 32.90 -5.54 -11.99
N GLY A 924 34.12 -6.04 -12.10
CA GLY A 924 35.21 -5.37 -12.81
C GLY A 924 35.64 -4.09 -12.11
N VAL A 925 35.54 -4.06 -10.79
CA VAL A 925 35.96 -2.92 -9.96
C VAL A 925 37.47 -2.73 -10.13
N PRO A 926 37.99 -1.49 -10.25
CA PRO A 926 39.43 -1.25 -10.25
C PRO A 926 40.08 -1.75 -8.95
N ASN A 927 41.26 -2.37 -9.04
CA ASN A 927 41.98 -2.91 -7.87
C ASN A 927 42.36 -1.84 -6.83
N GLU A 928 42.36 -0.56 -7.21
CA GLU A 928 42.61 0.55 -6.29
C GLU A 928 41.39 0.93 -5.43
N ILE A 929 40.20 0.40 -5.75
CA ILE A 929 38.96 0.65 -5.03
C ILE A 929 38.62 -0.60 -4.22
N GLU A 930 38.56 -0.43 -2.90
CA GLU A 930 38.12 -1.46 -1.96
C GLU A 930 36.59 -1.51 -1.94
N TRP A 931 36.01 -2.36 -2.79
CA TRP A 931 34.57 -2.55 -2.89
C TRP A 931 34.23 -4.00 -3.32
N PRO A 932 33.31 -4.70 -2.63
CA PRO A 932 32.67 -4.27 -1.41
C PRO A 932 33.71 -4.16 -0.28
N ALA A 933 33.55 -3.17 0.59
CA ALA A 933 34.38 -3.02 1.76
C ALA A 933 34.26 -4.27 2.63
N GLN A 934 35.40 -4.79 3.07
CA GLN A 934 35.40 -5.95 3.94
C GLN A 934 34.84 -5.55 5.31
N PRO A 935 33.92 -6.33 5.89
CA PRO A 935 33.45 -6.08 7.24
C PRO A 935 34.61 -6.22 8.24
N GLU A 936 34.65 -5.33 9.23
CA GLU A 936 35.60 -5.39 10.35
C GLU A 936 35.15 -6.47 11.33
N LEU A 937 35.76 -7.65 11.21
CA LEU A 937 35.50 -8.79 12.07
C LEU A 937 36.15 -8.58 13.45
N ASN A 938 35.31 -8.52 14.49
CA ASN A 938 35.72 -8.39 15.88
C ASN A 938 35.17 -9.57 16.68
N GLU A 939 36.02 -10.32 17.37
CA GLU A 939 35.58 -11.42 18.23
C GLU A 939 35.27 -10.93 19.65
N GLN A 940 34.12 -11.34 20.17
CA GLN A 940 33.72 -11.13 21.56
C GLN A 940 33.41 -12.48 22.23
N PRO A 941 34.31 -12.98 23.10
CA PRO A 941 34.03 -14.20 23.85
C PRO A 941 32.95 -13.96 24.91
N HIS A 942 31.94 -14.84 24.95
CA HIS A 942 30.86 -14.86 25.93
C HIS A 942 31.00 -16.09 26.84
N GLY A 943 31.43 -15.86 28.09
CA GLY A 943 31.57 -16.87 29.13
C GLY A 943 32.11 -16.26 30.41
N ARG A 944 31.67 -16.74 31.58
CA ARG A 944 32.12 -16.26 32.91
C ARG A 944 33.63 -16.27 33.00
N ASP A 945 34.21 -15.22 33.60
CA ASP A 945 35.58 -15.13 34.12
C ASP A 945 36.03 -16.44 34.78
N VAL A 946 36.57 -17.37 34.01
CA VAL A 946 37.46 -18.40 34.54
C VAL A 946 38.83 -17.74 34.48
N GLU A 947 39.36 -17.38 35.65
CA GLU A 947 40.73 -16.88 35.81
C GLU A 947 41.66 -17.64 34.86
N GLU A 948 42.21 -16.94 33.86
CA GLU A 948 43.21 -17.45 32.92
C GLU A 948 44.31 -18.15 33.72
N THR A 949 44.22 -19.47 33.80
CA THR A 949 45.31 -20.28 34.33
C THR A 949 46.24 -20.50 33.15
N GLU A 950 47.34 -19.74 33.10
CA GLU A 950 48.43 -19.89 32.13
C GLU A 950 48.77 -21.39 31.94
N LYS A 951 48.19 -22.02 30.92
CA LYS A 951 48.65 -23.31 30.42
C LYS A 951 49.67 -23.03 29.31
N PRO A 952 50.83 -23.71 29.32
CA PRO A 952 51.84 -23.51 28.29
C PRO A 952 51.29 -24.01 26.95
N SER A 953 51.49 -23.20 25.91
CA SER A 953 51.19 -23.52 24.52
C SER A 953 52.01 -24.73 24.06
N GLU A 954 51.44 -25.93 24.20
CA GLU A 954 51.85 -27.06 23.36
C GLU A 954 51.08 -26.90 22.04
N GLU A 955 51.82 -26.63 20.95
CA GLU A 955 51.32 -26.67 19.58
C GLU A 955 50.63 -28.01 19.35
N SER A 956 49.30 -28.01 19.33
CA SER A 956 48.50 -29.17 18.95
C SER A 956 48.73 -29.44 17.46
N PRO A 957 48.98 -30.68 17.04
CA PRO A 957 49.20 -31.02 15.64
C PRO A 957 47.85 -31.08 14.93
N PHE A 958 47.26 -29.93 14.64
CA PHE A 958 46.21 -29.87 13.64
C PHE A 958 46.82 -30.19 12.27
N PRO A 959 46.17 -31.02 11.43
CA PRO A 959 46.55 -31.12 10.04
C PRO A 959 46.37 -29.76 9.36
N ASP A 960 47.33 -29.35 8.53
CA ASP A 960 47.30 -28.09 7.78
C ASP A 960 45.95 -27.91 7.07
N VAL A 961 45.43 -26.68 7.17
CA VAL A 961 44.11 -26.20 6.70
C VAL A 961 43.87 -26.45 5.20
N GLU A 962 44.91 -26.77 4.43
CA GLU A 962 44.80 -27.11 2.99
C GLU A 962 43.96 -28.38 2.73
N THR A 963 43.91 -29.34 3.66
CA THR A 963 43.19 -30.62 3.42
C THR A 963 41.67 -30.50 3.40
N PHE A 964 41.10 -29.42 3.97
CA PHE A 964 39.64 -29.19 3.97
C PHE A 964 39.15 -28.42 2.73
N GLN A 965 40.02 -27.72 2.00
CA GLN A 965 39.62 -26.95 0.79
C GLN A 965 39.16 -27.86 -0.36
N ASP A 966 39.62 -29.11 -0.43
CA ASP A 966 39.22 -30.09 -1.46
C ASP A 966 37.84 -30.75 -1.21
N THR A 967 37.21 -30.49 -0.05
CA THR A 967 35.90 -31.10 0.32
C THR A 967 34.67 -30.31 -0.12
N SER A 968 34.82 -29.23 -0.91
CA SER A 968 33.68 -28.55 -1.54
C SER A 968 32.85 -29.50 -2.42
N SER A 969 33.49 -30.54 -2.96
CA SER A 969 32.84 -31.64 -3.68
C SER A 969 32.03 -32.57 -2.77
N ALA A 970 32.42 -32.78 -1.51
CA ALA A 970 31.75 -33.65 -0.53
C ALA A 970 30.56 -32.98 0.21
N PHE A 971 30.41 -31.67 0.08
CA PHE A 971 29.21 -30.94 0.53
C PHE A 971 27.96 -31.31 -0.29
N THR A 972 28.15 -31.87 -1.50
CA THR A 972 27.08 -32.14 -2.47
C THR A 972 26.35 -33.49 -2.27
N ALA A 973 26.97 -34.45 -1.59
CA ALA A 973 26.50 -35.84 -1.56
C ALA A 973 25.47 -36.16 -0.45
N THR A 974 25.45 -35.42 0.67
CA THR A 974 24.71 -35.83 1.89
C THR A 974 23.53 -34.92 2.26
N GLY A 975 23.25 -33.86 1.49
CA GLY A 975 22.11 -32.96 1.69
C GLY A 975 20.85 -33.39 0.93
N ARG A 976 20.38 -34.63 1.10
CA ARG A 976 19.07 -35.06 0.56
C ARG A 976 18.03 -35.17 1.66
N GLY A 977 17.41 -34.04 1.95
CA GLY A 977 16.18 -33.95 2.73
C GLY A 977 15.68 -32.52 2.71
N MET A 978 14.41 -32.35 2.33
CA MET A 978 13.63 -31.10 2.41
C MET A 978 13.84 -30.09 1.26
N GLY A 979 12.90 -30.14 0.32
CA GLY A 979 12.65 -29.09 -0.67
C GLY A 979 11.72 -29.59 -1.77
N ALA A 980 10.45 -29.19 -1.73
CA ALA A 980 9.38 -29.50 -2.69
C ALA A 980 8.88 -30.96 -2.73
N SER A 981 8.16 -31.38 -1.69
CA SER A 981 7.10 -32.37 -1.83
C SER A 981 5.80 -31.81 -1.26
N GLY A 982 4.87 -31.43 -2.16
CA GLY A 982 3.50 -31.10 -1.77
C GLY A 982 2.83 -32.33 -1.18
N GLY A 983 2.83 -32.43 0.16
CA GLY A 983 1.87 -33.23 0.91
C GLY A 983 0.52 -32.52 0.99
N PRO A 984 -0.55 -33.17 1.46
CA PRO A 984 -1.86 -32.54 1.64
C PRO A 984 -1.82 -31.65 2.89
N GLU A 985 -2.06 -30.34 2.75
CA GLU A 985 -2.07 -29.41 3.90
C GLU A 985 -3.20 -29.84 4.84
N ALA A 986 -3.03 -29.58 6.14
CA ALA A 986 -4.08 -29.84 7.12
C ALA A 986 -5.25 -28.87 6.86
N HIS A 987 -6.07 -29.22 5.87
CA HIS A 987 -7.31 -28.52 5.60
C HIS A 987 -8.29 -28.84 6.72
N GLU A 988 -8.97 -27.81 7.20
CA GLU A 988 -10.17 -27.94 8.02
C GLU A 988 -11.08 -29.03 7.41
N SER A 989 -11.52 -30.01 8.20
CA SER A 989 -12.51 -30.98 7.76
C SER A 989 -13.85 -30.26 7.62
N GLY A 990 -14.13 -29.76 6.41
CA GLY A 990 -15.38 -29.12 6.06
C GLY A 990 -15.97 -29.69 4.78
N LYS A 991 -17.22 -29.35 4.52
CA LYS A 991 -17.94 -29.70 3.30
C LYS A 991 -18.33 -28.45 2.54
N VAL A 992 -18.12 -28.45 1.23
CA VAL A 992 -18.65 -27.44 0.32
C VAL A 992 -19.98 -27.92 -0.23
N ARG A 993 -21.05 -27.18 0.02
CA ARG A 993 -22.33 -27.36 -0.66
C ARG A 993 -22.39 -26.41 -1.84
N ILE A 994 -22.42 -26.95 -3.05
CA ILE A 994 -22.58 -26.17 -4.28
C ILE A 994 -24.01 -26.29 -4.79
N SER A 995 -24.63 -25.14 -5.06
CA SER A 995 -25.89 -25.06 -5.80
C SER A 995 -25.56 -24.79 -7.25
N THR A 996 -26.14 -25.56 -8.16
CA THR A 996 -25.84 -25.51 -9.59
C THR A 996 -26.98 -24.89 -10.38
N THR A 997 -26.69 -24.31 -11.55
CA THR A 997 -27.70 -23.68 -12.43
C THR A 997 -28.84 -24.60 -12.85
N ASP A 998 -28.63 -25.92 -12.78
CA ASP A 998 -29.63 -26.95 -13.06
C ASP A 998 -30.48 -27.32 -11.83
N ALA A 999 -30.41 -26.51 -10.77
CA ALA A 999 -31.08 -26.69 -9.48
C ALA A 999 -30.71 -27.98 -8.71
N ASN A 1000 -29.52 -28.53 -8.94
CA ASN A 1000 -28.97 -29.61 -8.13
C ASN A 1000 -28.07 -29.04 -7.03
N GLU A 1001 -28.21 -29.58 -5.81
CA GLU A 1001 -27.23 -29.39 -4.75
C GLU A 1001 -26.26 -30.57 -4.75
N VAL A 1002 -24.95 -30.28 -4.76
CA VAL A 1002 -23.89 -31.29 -4.62
C VAL A 1002 -23.08 -30.95 -3.38
N GLU A 1003 -22.84 -31.95 -2.53
CA GLU A 1003 -22.02 -31.81 -1.33
C GLU A 1003 -20.68 -32.51 -1.59
N LEU A 1004 -19.59 -31.76 -1.43
CA LEU A 1004 -18.23 -32.21 -1.67
C LEU A 1004 -17.39 -31.98 -0.41
N ASP A 1005 -16.52 -32.92 -0.06
CA ASP A 1005 -15.53 -32.69 1.00
C ASP A 1005 -14.51 -31.64 0.53
N PHE A 1006 -14.00 -30.79 1.43
CA PHE A 1006 -13.05 -29.72 1.09
C PHE A 1006 -11.83 -30.22 0.29
N SER A 1007 -11.31 -31.39 0.65
CA SER A 1007 -10.15 -32.02 0.01
C SER A 1007 -10.47 -32.69 -1.34
N ARG A 1008 -11.74 -32.79 -1.72
CA ARG A 1008 -12.16 -33.44 -2.97
C ARG A 1008 -11.72 -32.58 -4.15
N SER A 1009 -10.81 -33.11 -4.96
CA SER A 1009 -10.39 -32.46 -6.20
C SER A 1009 -11.50 -32.52 -7.26
N VAL A 1010 -11.75 -31.40 -7.93
CA VAL A 1010 -12.68 -31.28 -9.06
C VAL A 1010 -11.98 -30.62 -10.25
N LEU A 1011 -12.49 -30.83 -11.46
CA LEU A 1011 -11.93 -30.25 -12.68
C LEU A 1011 -12.63 -28.94 -13.02
N LEU A 1012 -11.94 -27.82 -12.85
CA LEU A 1012 -12.43 -26.51 -13.27
C LEU A 1012 -12.23 -26.34 -14.77
N LYS A 1013 -13.32 -26.07 -15.49
CA LYS A 1013 -13.30 -25.64 -16.88
C LYS A 1013 -12.93 -24.16 -16.93
N LYS A 1014 -11.70 -23.85 -17.34
CA LYS A 1014 -11.32 -22.46 -17.60
C LYS A 1014 -11.97 -22.02 -18.90
N SER A 1015 -12.87 -21.06 -18.81
CA SER A 1015 -13.46 -20.41 -19.99
C SER A 1015 -12.39 -19.53 -20.63
N SER A 1016 -11.68 -20.06 -21.62
CA SER A 1016 -10.85 -19.28 -22.53
C SER A 1016 -11.77 -18.42 -23.41
N VAL A 1017 -11.66 -17.10 -23.32
CA VAL A 1017 -12.42 -16.18 -24.16
C VAL A 1017 -11.81 -16.22 -25.55
N GLY A 1018 -12.35 -17.04 -26.46
CA GLY A 1018 -12.05 -16.95 -27.90
C GLY A 1018 -11.82 -18.25 -28.67
N GLU A 1019 -11.64 -19.41 -28.02
CA GLU A 1019 -11.48 -20.69 -28.72
C GLU A 1019 -12.46 -21.76 -28.19
N ASN A 1020 -12.89 -22.67 -29.08
CA ASN A 1020 -13.75 -23.80 -28.71
C ASN A 1020 -13.03 -24.88 -27.88
N SER A 1021 -11.76 -24.69 -27.53
CA SER A 1021 -10.94 -25.57 -26.70
C SER A 1021 -11.12 -25.21 -25.22
N SER A 1022 -11.69 -26.14 -24.46
CA SER A 1022 -11.88 -25.96 -23.02
C SER A 1022 -10.70 -26.58 -22.29
N GLU A 1023 -9.90 -25.78 -21.58
CA GLU A 1023 -8.83 -26.31 -20.71
C GLU A 1023 -9.40 -26.67 -19.33
N PHE A 1024 -8.98 -27.82 -18.80
CA PHE A 1024 -9.41 -28.28 -17.48
C PHE A 1024 -8.22 -28.30 -16.51
N THR A 1025 -8.39 -27.71 -15.33
CA THR A 1025 -7.38 -27.73 -14.26
C THR A 1025 -7.98 -28.36 -13.01
N TRP A 1026 -7.21 -29.20 -12.30
CA TRP A 1026 -7.60 -29.71 -10.99
C TRP A 1026 -7.52 -28.61 -9.94
N ILE A 1027 -8.62 -28.40 -9.21
CA ILE A 1027 -8.69 -27.53 -8.03
C ILE A 1027 -9.34 -28.30 -6.89
N THR A 1028 -9.20 -27.82 -5.65
CA THR A 1028 -9.93 -28.40 -4.53
C THR A 1028 -11.36 -27.85 -4.49
N ALA A 1029 -12.31 -28.60 -3.92
CA ALA A 1029 -13.68 -28.12 -3.76
C ALA A 1029 -13.74 -26.82 -2.91
N HIS A 1030 -12.77 -26.63 -2.01
CA HIS A 1030 -12.64 -25.41 -1.21
C HIS A 1030 -12.34 -24.16 -2.05
N ASP A 1031 -11.70 -24.31 -3.21
CA ASP A 1031 -11.30 -23.17 -4.07
C ASP A 1031 -12.41 -22.74 -5.05
N LEU A 1032 -13.59 -23.36 -4.96
CA LEU A 1032 -14.70 -23.09 -5.88
C LEU A 1032 -15.36 -21.75 -5.62
N VAL A 1033 -15.61 -21.01 -6.70
CA VAL A 1033 -16.35 -19.74 -6.64
C VAL A 1033 -17.62 -19.78 -7.50
N THR A 1034 -18.59 -18.92 -7.15
CA THR A 1034 -19.79 -18.73 -7.95
C THR A 1034 -19.46 -18.33 -9.40
N GLY A 1035 -20.08 -19.00 -10.37
CA GLY A 1035 -19.85 -18.81 -11.79
C GLY A 1035 -18.91 -19.85 -12.42
N ASP A 1036 -18.19 -20.62 -11.62
CA ASP A 1036 -17.30 -21.68 -12.11
C ASP A 1036 -18.07 -22.79 -12.82
N THR A 1037 -17.53 -23.27 -13.94
CA THR A 1037 -18.00 -24.50 -14.59
C THR A 1037 -17.09 -25.65 -14.20
N VAL A 1038 -17.60 -26.62 -13.45
CA VAL A 1038 -16.81 -27.77 -12.97
C VAL A 1038 -17.28 -29.07 -13.56
N LYS A 1039 -16.33 -29.98 -13.76
CA LYS A 1039 -16.57 -31.38 -14.09
C LYS A 1039 -16.29 -32.23 -12.85
N ILE A 1040 -17.31 -32.94 -12.38
CA ILE A 1040 -17.20 -33.85 -11.24
C ILE A 1040 -17.13 -35.26 -11.78
N ILE A 1041 -16.02 -35.94 -11.53
CA ILE A 1041 -15.85 -37.35 -11.87
C ILE A 1041 -16.52 -38.18 -10.79
N PRO A 1042 -17.51 -39.04 -11.12
CA PRO A 1042 -18.07 -39.96 -10.16
C PRO A 1042 -16.99 -40.88 -9.59
N ASP A 1043 -17.05 -41.18 -8.30
CA ASP A 1043 -16.01 -41.97 -7.62
C ASP A 1043 -15.82 -43.34 -8.28
N SER A 1044 -16.91 -43.96 -8.75
CA SER A 1044 -16.86 -45.23 -9.49
C SER A 1044 -16.07 -45.15 -10.80
N VAL A 1045 -16.13 -44.01 -11.51
CA VAL A 1045 -15.40 -43.80 -12.77
C VAL A 1045 -13.93 -43.52 -12.47
N ARG A 1046 -13.66 -42.69 -11.46
CA ARG A 1046 -12.29 -42.39 -11.03
C ARG A 1046 -11.57 -43.66 -10.55
N GLN A 1047 -12.28 -44.49 -9.79
CA GLN A 1047 -11.76 -45.75 -9.28
C GLN A 1047 -11.45 -46.74 -10.40
N GLU A 1048 -12.34 -46.89 -11.38
CA GLU A 1048 -12.11 -47.72 -12.56
C GLU A 1048 -10.88 -47.28 -13.35
N LEU A 1049 -10.76 -45.98 -13.67
CA LEU A 1049 -9.60 -45.43 -14.38
C LEU A 1049 -8.30 -45.60 -13.59
N TYR A 1050 -8.35 -45.47 -12.27
CA TYR A 1050 -7.19 -45.65 -11.42
C TYR A 1050 -6.79 -47.10 -11.28
N GLN A 1051 -7.76 -48.01 -11.17
CA GLN A 1051 -7.51 -49.43 -11.21
C GLN A 1051 -6.92 -49.87 -12.55
N ASP A 1052 -7.45 -49.39 -13.67
CA ASP A 1052 -6.90 -49.68 -15.01
C ASP A 1052 -5.45 -49.20 -15.15
N ALA A 1053 -5.15 -47.99 -14.66
CA ALA A 1053 -3.80 -47.43 -14.68
C ALA A 1053 -2.82 -48.21 -13.79
N LEU A 1054 -3.27 -48.67 -12.61
CA LEU A 1054 -2.47 -49.51 -11.73
C LEU A 1054 -2.29 -50.92 -12.30
N SER A 1055 -3.32 -51.51 -12.89
CA SER A 1055 -3.23 -52.80 -13.59
C SER A 1055 -2.37 -52.73 -14.85
N GLU A 1056 -2.25 -51.58 -15.53
CA GLU A 1056 -1.27 -51.39 -16.61
C GLU A 1056 0.16 -51.30 -16.05
N LEU A 1057 0.35 -50.59 -14.94
CA LEU A 1057 1.65 -50.44 -14.27
C LEU A 1057 2.17 -51.78 -13.71
N TYR A 1058 1.28 -52.60 -13.16
CA TYR A 1058 1.62 -53.84 -12.46
C TYR A 1058 1.25 -55.13 -13.23
N GLY A 1059 0.55 -55.04 -14.36
CA GLY A 1059 -0.01 -56.20 -15.09
C GLY A 1059 0.99 -57.15 -15.74
N GLU A 1060 2.28 -56.78 -15.85
CA GLU A 1060 3.37 -57.70 -16.19
C GLU A 1060 3.99 -58.39 -14.94
N GLY A 1061 3.48 -58.09 -13.75
CA GLY A 1061 4.01 -58.44 -12.44
C GLY A 1061 5.17 -57.51 -12.02
N PRO A 1062 5.33 -57.18 -10.72
CA PRO A 1062 6.51 -56.46 -10.25
C PRO A 1062 7.79 -57.20 -10.63
N SER A 1063 8.73 -56.53 -11.31
CA SER A 1063 10.02 -57.11 -11.66
C SER A 1063 10.93 -57.19 -10.42
N GLY A 1064 10.84 -58.32 -9.70
CA GLY A 1064 11.68 -58.65 -8.56
C GLY A 1064 11.01 -59.68 -7.64
N SER A 1065 11.60 -60.87 -7.51
CA SER A 1065 11.05 -61.93 -6.66
C SER A 1065 10.90 -61.49 -5.20
N GLU A 1066 11.85 -60.70 -4.71
CA GLU A 1066 11.90 -60.20 -3.31
C GLU A 1066 10.73 -59.24 -2.96
N ILE A 1067 10.21 -58.49 -3.93
CA ILE A 1067 9.09 -57.55 -3.74
C ILE A 1067 7.78 -58.31 -3.56
N ILE A 1068 7.54 -59.29 -4.44
CA ILE A 1068 6.35 -60.14 -4.40
C ILE A 1068 6.40 -61.04 -3.16
N GLU A 1069 7.57 -61.61 -2.85
CA GLU A 1069 7.78 -62.42 -1.64
C GLU A 1069 7.46 -61.63 -0.36
N SER A 1070 7.89 -60.37 -0.26
CA SER A 1070 7.61 -59.54 0.92
C SER A 1070 6.13 -59.17 1.08
N LEU A 1071 5.43 -58.90 -0.03
CA LEU A 1071 3.97 -58.69 -0.03
C LEU A 1071 3.21 -59.98 0.31
N GLU A 1072 3.65 -61.12 -0.22
CA GLU A 1072 3.09 -62.44 0.07
C GLU A 1072 3.27 -62.77 1.56
N THR A 1073 4.45 -62.54 2.12
CA THR A 1073 4.71 -62.70 3.56
C THR A 1073 3.73 -61.83 4.36
N TRP A 1074 3.61 -60.53 4.04
CA TRP A 1074 2.64 -59.63 4.67
C TRP A 1074 1.20 -60.17 4.63
N TRP A 1075 0.73 -60.47 3.42
CA TRP A 1075 -0.64 -60.87 3.16
C TRP A 1075 -0.97 -62.22 3.83
N SER A 1076 -0.14 -63.24 3.64
CA SER A 1076 -0.36 -64.58 4.18
C SER A 1076 -0.35 -64.60 5.71
N THR A 1077 0.59 -63.88 6.33
CA THR A 1077 0.71 -63.81 7.80
C THR A 1077 -0.49 -63.10 8.43
N MET A 1078 -0.94 -61.99 7.84
CA MET A 1078 -2.11 -61.26 8.33
C MET A 1078 -3.40 -62.09 8.20
N ARG A 1079 -3.55 -62.88 7.13
CA ARG A 1079 -4.66 -63.85 7.00
C ARG A 1079 -4.57 -64.96 8.04
N GLU A 1080 -3.38 -65.47 8.31
CA GLU A 1080 -3.15 -66.49 9.33
C GLU A 1080 -3.56 -65.97 10.72
N ILE A 1081 -3.08 -64.78 11.11
CA ILE A 1081 -3.45 -64.11 12.37
C ILE A 1081 -4.97 -63.93 12.42
N TYR A 1082 -5.61 -63.43 11.36
CA TYR A 1082 -7.06 -63.27 11.37
C TYR A 1082 -7.80 -64.61 11.54
N SER A 1083 -7.33 -65.67 10.90
CA SER A 1083 -7.94 -67.01 10.98
C SER A 1083 -7.80 -67.66 12.36
N GLU A 1084 -6.73 -67.35 13.09
CA GLU A 1084 -6.48 -67.91 14.42
C GLU A 1084 -7.34 -67.24 15.50
N TYR A 1085 -7.55 -65.92 15.39
CA TYR A 1085 -8.21 -65.13 16.44
C TYR A 1085 -9.67 -64.77 16.12
N GLU A 1086 -10.08 -64.79 14.84
CA GLU A 1086 -11.43 -64.51 14.29
C GLU A 1086 -12.13 -63.23 14.81
N ASN A 1087 -11.40 -62.36 15.51
CA ASN A 1087 -11.96 -61.17 16.15
C ASN A 1087 -10.93 -60.04 16.20
N ILE A 1088 -11.20 -58.96 15.44
CA ILE A 1088 -10.29 -57.81 15.33
C ILE A 1088 -10.08 -57.07 16.65
N GLY A 1089 -11.06 -57.06 17.55
CA GLY A 1089 -10.93 -56.42 18.86
C GLY A 1089 -9.97 -57.18 19.77
N VAL A 1090 -9.90 -58.51 19.64
CA VAL A 1090 -8.91 -59.34 20.35
C VAL A 1090 -7.52 -59.12 19.77
N ILE A 1091 -7.40 -59.10 18.44
CA ILE A 1091 -6.14 -58.81 17.74
C ILE A 1091 -5.60 -57.44 18.17
N TYR A 1092 -6.44 -56.40 18.13
CA TYR A 1092 -6.05 -55.05 18.54
C TYR A 1092 -5.64 -54.99 20.02
N SER A 1093 -6.39 -55.64 20.92
CA SER A 1093 -6.04 -55.68 22.34
C SER A 1093 -4.70 -56.37 22.62
N LEU A 1094 -4.24 -57.25 21.73
CA LEU A 1094 -2.91 -57.86 21.82
C LEU A 1094 -1.85 -56.89 21.29
N LEU A 1095 -2.09 -56.27 20.13
CA LEU A 1095 -1.16 -55.29 19.55
C LEU A 1095 -0.97 -54.06 20.46
N ASP A 1096 -2.04 -53.56 21.08
CA ASP A 1096 -2.03 -52.45 22.04
C ASP A 1096 -1.15 -52.77 23.27
N ARG A 1097 -1.22 -54.00 23.79
CA ARG A 1097 -0.33 -54.46 24.88
C ARG A 1097 1.15 -54.52 24.48
N HIS A 1098 1.41 -54.71 23.19
CA HIS A 1098 2.75 -54.70 22.61
C HIS A 1098 3.17 -53.31 22.11
N GLY A 1099 2.37 -52.27 22.39
CA GLY A 1099 2.73 -50.87 22.16
C GLY A 1099 2.46 -50.37 20.74
N ILE A 1100 1.48 -50.94 20.01
CA ILE A 1100 1.11 -50.40 18.70
C ILE A 1100 0.54 -48.99 18.84
N ASP A 1101 1.13 -48.01 18.15
CA ASP A 1101 0.69 -46.60 18.19
C ASP A 1101 -0.30 -46.32 17.05
N LYS A 1102 -1.37 -47.11 16.97
CA LYS A 1102 -2.42 -46.99 15.95
C LYS A 1102 -3.79 -47.21 16.57
N THR A 1103 -4.80 -46.59 15.97
CA THR A 1103 -6.19 -46.77 16.42
C THR A 1103 -6.73 -48.15 16.02
N GLU A 1104 -7.72 -48.66 16.76
CA GLU A 1104 -8.41 -49.91 16.40
C GLU A 1104 -9.00 -49.84 14.97
N GLY A 1105 -9.45 -48.66 14.54
CA GLY A 1105 -9.97 -48.42 13.19
C GLY A 1105 -8.91 -48.69 12.12
N THR A 1106 -7.73 -48.08 12.26
CA THR A 1106 -6.60 -48.26 11.33
C THR A 1106 -6.18 -49.73 11.23
N VAL A 1107 -6.01 -50.40 12.37
CA VAL A 1107 -5.66 -51.83 12.39
C VAL A 1107 -6.74 -52.68 11.73
N ARG A 1108 -8.02 -52.37 12.00
CA ARG A 1108 -9.16 -53.06 11.36
C ARG A 1108 -9.14 -52.90 9.85
N ASP A 1109 -8.78 -51.73 9.34
CA ASP A 1109 -8.72 -51.47 7.91
C ASP A 1109 -7.57 -52.25 7.24
N TRP A 1110 -6.42 -52.40 7.89
CA TRP A 1110 -5.34 -53.29 7.40
C TRP A 1110 -5.80 -54.75 7.25
N PHE A 1111 -6.44 -55.31 8.29
CA PHE A 1111 -6.96 -56.68 8.24
C PHE A 1111 -8.10 -56.81 7.22
N ARG A 1112 -8.99 -55.81 7.13
CA ARG A 1112 -10.07 -55.82 6.14
C ARG A 1112 -9.51 -55.83 4.72
N ALA A 1113 -8.48 -55.01 4.45
CA ALA A 1113 -7.84 -54.94 3.15
C ALA A 1113 -7.22 -56.29 2.75
N VAL A 1114 -6.43 -56.89 3.66
CA VAL A 1114 -5.84 -58.22 3.44
C VAL A 1114 -6.88 -59.31 3.24
N MET A 1115 -7.99 -59.27 3.98
CA MET A 1115 -9.04 -60.28 3.86
C MET A 1115 -9.93 -60.10 2.61
N ALA A 1116 -9.95 -58.90 2.04
CA ALA A 1116 -10.66 -58.58 0.81
C ALA A 1116 -9.81 -58.81 -0.45
N ALA A 1117 -8.47 -58.85 -0.31
CA ALA A 1117 -7.54 -59.22 -1.39
C ALA A 1117 -7.58 -60.72 -1.69
N ASP A 1118 -7.78 -61.09 -2.95
CA ASP A 1118 -7.74 -62.48 -3.42
C ASP A 1118 -6.29 -62.96 -3.62
N GLU A 1119 -5.40 -62.05 -4.03
CA GLU A 1119 -3.95 -62.23 -4.20
C GLU A 1119 -3.16 -61.07 -3.53
N PRO A 1120 -1.88 -61.23 -3.14
CA PRO A 1120 -1.13 -60.15 -2.48
C PRO A 1120 -0.98 -58.90 -3.34
N ILE A 1121 -0.94 -59.04 -4.66
CA ILE A 1121 -0.82 -57.92 -5.59
C ILE A 1121 -2.07 -57.02 -5.59
N ASP A 1122 -3.24 -57.57 -5.22
CA ASP A 1122 -4.48 -56.80 -5.12
C ASP A 1122 -4.36 -55.68 -4.08
N LEU A 1123 -3.52 -55.85 -3.05
CA LEU A 1123 -3.27 -54.80 -2.05
C LEU A 1123 -2.67 -53.54 -2.67
N VAL A 1124 -2.01 -53.67 -3.81
CA VAL A 1124 -1.37 -52.58 -4.55
C VAL A 1124 -2.23 -52.12 -5.72
N GLU A 1125 -2.82 -53.05 -6.46
CA GLU A 1125 -3.61 -52.75 -7.66
C GLU A 1125 -5.01 -52.21 -7.36
N ASN A 1126 -5.61 -52.60 -6.23
CA ASN A 1126 -6.94 -52.15 -5.86
C ASN A 1126 -6.86 -50.94 -4.91
N PRO A 1127 -7.28 -49.75 -5.36
CA PRO A 1127 -7.19 -48.53 -4.57
C PRO A 1127 -8.12 -48.51 -3.33
N ASP A 1128 -9.11 -49.40 -3.26
CA ASP A 1128 -9.97 -49.55 -2.07
C ASP A 1128 -9.28 -50.31 -0.94
N LEU A 1129 -8.16 -50.99 -1.24
CA LEU A 1129 -7.44 -51.79 -0.28
C LEU A 1129 -6.27 -50.98 0.30
N THR A 1130 -6.16 -51.01 1.62
CA THR A 1130 -5.02 -50.39 2.32
C THR A 1130 -3.80 -51.31 2.20
N ILE A 1131 -2.71 -50.79 1.64
CA ILE A 1131 -1.45 -51.53 1.42
C ILE A 1131 -0.86 -52.10 2.72
N GLY A 1132 -1.07 -51.44 3.88
CA GLY A 1132 -0.61 -51.91 5.21
C GLY A 1132 -0.03 -50.79 6.09
N PRO A 1133 0.77 -51.11 7.12
CA PRO A 1133 1.43 -50.17 8.03
C PRO A 1133 2.52 -49.32 7.36
N ASP A 1134 2.70 -48.09 7.83
CA ASP A 1134 3.69 -47.14 7.31
C ASP A 1134 5.05 -47.20 8.04
N SER A 1135 5.11 -47.87 9.19
CA SER A 1135 6.33 -47.98 9.99
C SER A 1135 6.83 -49.44 10.13
N THR A 1136 8.15 -49.59 10.21
CA THR A 1136 8.81 -50.86 10.49
C THR A 1136 8.45 -51.37 11.88
N SER A 1137 8.29 -50.44 12.83
CA SER A 1137 7.90 -50.73 14.21
C SER A 1137 6.54 -51.42 14.28
N ASP A 1138 5.54 -50.97 13.52
CA ASP A 1138 4.21 -51.59 13.53
C ASP A 1138 4.27 -53.04 13.02
N ILE A 1139 5.00 -53.30 11.94
CA ILE A 1139 5.17 -54.65 11.37
C ILE A 1139 5.91 -55.55 12.37
N TYR A 1140 6.94 -55.01 13.03
CA TYR A 1140 7.69 -55.71 14.07
C TYR A 1140 6.80 -56.04 15.29
N ILE A 1141 6.00 -55.08 15.76
CA ILE A 1141 5.05 -55.26 16.87
C ILE A 1141 4.02 -56.32 16.53
N ILE A 1142 3.50 -56.33 15.30
CA ILE A 1142 2.59 -57.39 14.82
C ILE A 1142 3.29 -58.75 14.85
N GLY A 1143 4.52 -58.82 14.33
CA GLY A 1143 5.31 -60.05 14.35
C GLY A 1143 5.55 -60.57 15.77
N GLN A 1144 5.90 -59.68 16.70
CA GLN A 1144 6.17 -60.02 18.09
C GLN A 1144 4.90 -60.45 18.85
N ALA A 1145 3.79 -59.73 18.67
CA ALA A 1145 2.54 -59.99 19.37
C ALA A 1145 1.92 -61.35 19.02
N PHE A 1146 2.21 -61.86 17.81
CA PHE A 1146 1.66 -63.12 17.30
C PHE A 1146 2.72 -64.21 17.06
N GLU A 1147 3.93 -64.03 17.61
CA GLU A 1147 5.05 -64.99 17.51
C GLU A 1147 5.39 -65.39 16.04
N LYS A 1148 5.38 -64.42 15.13
CA LYS A 1148 5.71 -64.58 13.70
C LYS A 1148 7.14 -64.10 13.44
N GLU A 1149 8.13 -64.98 13.64
CA GLU A 1149 9.56 -64.66 13.48
C GLU A 1149 9.88 -64.11 12.07
N GLU A 1150 9.31 -64.71 11.02
CA GLU A 1150 9.48 -64.27 9.62
C GLU A 1150 9.05 -62.80 9.39
N PHE A 1151 8.02 -62.35 10.12
CA PHE A 1151 7.54 -60.96 10.10
C PHE A 1151 8.49 -60.00 10.81
N THR A 1152 9.05 -60.43 11.94
CA THR A 1152 10.01 -59.61 12.69
C THR A 1152 11.34 -59.46 11.97
N GLU A 1153 11.83 -60.53 11.32
CA GLU A 1153 13.08 -60.52 10.55
C GLU A 1153 12.93 -59.70 9.26
N SER A 1154 11.75 -59.75 8.64
CA SER A 1154 11.49 -59.08 7.36
C SER A 1154 10.81 -57.70 7.50
N ALA A 1155 10.63 -57.20 8.72
CA ALA A 1155 9.82 -55.99 8.98
C ALA A 1155 10.28 -54.77 8.16
N ASN A 1156 11.60 -54.56 8.07
CA ASN A 1156 12.18 -53.45 7.30
C ASN A 1156 11.97 -53.65 5.79
N ILE A 1157 12.13 -54.87 5.30
CA ILE A 1157 11.95 -55.21 3.87
C ILE A 1157 10.48 -55.00 3.47
N ILE A 1158 9.55 -55.51 4.27
CA ILE A 1158 8.10 -55.32 4.07
C ILE A 1158 7.74 -53.84 4.06
N GLN A 1159 8.25 -53.05 5.01
CA GLN A 1159 8.00 -51.61 5.06
C GLN A 1159 8.51 -50.89 3.81
N ASN A 1160 9.73 -51.19 3.37
CA ASN A 1160 10.34 -50.57 2.20
C ASN A 1160 9.56 -50.91 0.92
N VAL A 1161 9.10 -52.15 0.79
CA VAL A 1161 8.24 -52.60 -0.30
C VAL A 1161 6.91 -51.84 -0.31
N MET A 1162 6.22 -51.74 0.83
CA MET A 1162 4.98 -50.96 0.94
C MET A 1162 5.21 -49.46 0.67
N LYS A 1163 6.31 -48.88 1.16
CA LYS A 1163 6.68 -47.49 0.93
C LYS A 1163 6.91 -47.21 -0.55
N ARG A 1164 7.56 -48.15 -1.25
CA ARG A 1164 7.77 -48.08 -2.70
C ARG A 1164 6.44 -48.11 -3.45
N PHE A 1165 5.56 -49.06 -3.16
CA PHE A 1165 4.23 -49.12 -3.79
C PHE A 1165 3.37 -47.88 -3.52
N ARG A 1166 3.36 -47.37 -2.28
CA ARG A 1166 2.69 -46.09 -1.96
C ARG A 1166 3.26 -44.90 -2.74
N LYS A 1167 4.55 -44.92 -3.07
CA LYS A 1167 5.16 -43.87 -3.89
C LYS A 1167 4.74 -44.03 -5.36
N GLU A 1168 4.89 -45.22 -5.91
CA GLU A 1168 4.50 -45.54 -7.30
C GLU A 1168 3.00 -45.29 -7.54
N ASN A 1169 2.11 -45.74 -6.65
CA ASN A 1169 0.67 -45.46 -6.73
C ASN A 1169 0.37 -43.96 -6.69
N ARG A 1170 1.09 -43.17 -5.87
CA ARG A 1170 0.92 -41.70 -5.83
C ARG A 1170 1.40 -41.04 -7.11
N ASP A 1171 2.53 -41.48 -7.64
CA ASP A 1171 3.09 -40.96 -8.89
C ASP A 1171 2.14 -41.31 -10.06
N GLN A 1172 1.64 -42.54 -10.11
CA GLN A 1172 0.63 -42.98 -11.08
C GLN A 1172 -0.69 -42.22 -10.95
N GLY A 1173 -1.13 -41.93 -9.72
CA GLY A 1173 -2.34 -41.13 -9.48
C GLY A 1173 -2.20 -39.69 -9.99
N ARG A 1174 -1.00 -39.10 -9.89
CA ARG A 1174 -0.70 -37.78 -10.48
C ARG A 1174 -0.70 -37.85 -12.00
N GLU A 1175 -0.07 -38.87 -12.57
CA GLU A 1175 -0.04 -39.08 -14.02
C GLU A 1175 -1.46 -39.29 -14.58
N LEU A 1176 -2.27 -40.13 -13.95
CA LEU A 1176 -3.66 -40.35 -14.33
C LEU A 1176 -4.49 -39.07 -14.26
N ASN A 1177 -4.34 -38.27 -13.19
CA ASN A 1177 -5.04 -36.99 -13.09
C ASN A 1177 -4.66 -36.06 -14.26
N GLN A 1178 -3.38 -36.04 -14.67
CA GLN A 1178 -2.94 -35.28 -15.83
C GLN A 1178 -3.54 -35.85 -17.14
N GLN A 1179 -3.55 -37.16 -17.30
CA GLN A 1179 -4.15 -37.83 -18.46
C GLN A 1179 -5.64 -37.52 -18.58
N ILE A 1180 -6.40 -37.60 -17.48
CA ILE A 1180 -7.83 -37.26 -17.45
C ILE A 1180 -8.07 -35.80 -17.88
N ALA A 1181 -7.26 -34.87 -17.38
CA ALA A 1181 -7.36 -33.45 -17.76
C ALA A 1181 -7.06 -33.25 -19.26
N ASN A 1182 -6.05 -33.94 -19.78
CA ASN A 1182 -5.68 -33.92 -21.20
C ASN A 1182 -6.78 -34.54 -22.08
N SER A 1183 -7.29 -35.74 -21.75
CA SER A 1183 -8.34 -36.43 -22.51
C SER A 1183 -9.65 -35.63 -22.58
N LEU A 1184 -10.00 -34.89 -21.52
CA LEU A 1184 -11.16 -34.01 -21.54
C LEU A 1184 -10.95 -32.77 -22.40
N THR A 1185 -9.71 -32.29 -22.49
CA THR A 1185 -9.30 -31.19 -23.37
C THR A 1185 -9.32 -31.62 -24.84
N GLU A 1186 -8.90 -32.86 -25.12
CA GLU A 1186 -8.89 -33.47 -26.47
C GLU A 1186 -10.27 -34.00 -26.92
N LEU A 1187 -11.32 -33.83 -26.11
CA LEU A 1187 -12.69 -34.30 -26.37
C LEU A 1187 -12.80 -35.83 -26.55
N ASP A 1188 -12.09 -36.62 -25.73
CA ASP A 1188 -12.34 -38.06 -25.68
C ASP A 1188 -13.80 -38.32 -25.30
N ALA A 1189 -14.56 -38.87 -26.25
CA ALA A 1189 -16.00 -39.05 -26.13
C ALA A 1189 -16.38 -40.08 -25.05
N ASP A 1190 -15.50 -41.04 -24.74
CA ASP A 1190 -15.79 -42.10 -23.79
C ASP A 1190 -15.77 -41.56 -22.35
N ILE A 1191 -14.65 -40.92 -21.97
CA ILE A 1191 -14.49 -40.29 -20.65
C ILE A 1191 -15.46 -39.10 -20.50
N SER A 1192 -15.61 -38.27 -21.54
CA SER A 1192 -16.51 -37.10 -21.48
C SER A 1192 -17.97 -37.47 -21.26
N SER A 1193 -18.42 -38.63 -21.74
CA SER A 1193 -19.82 -39.10 -21.57
C SER A 1193 -20.13 -39.60 -20.16
N ARG A 1194 -19.10 -39.92 -19.37
CA ARG A 1194 -19.20 -40.48 -18.01
C ARG A 1194 -19.04 -39.44 -16.90
N ILE A 1195 -18.74 -38.19 -17.25
CA ILE A 1195 -18.44 -37.10 -16.31
C ILE A 1195 -19.57 -36.06 -16.33
N VAL A 1196 -20.05 -35.68 -15.15
CA VAL A 1196 -21.12 -34.69 -15.01
C VAL A 1196 -20.52 -33.29 -14.97
N THR A 1197 -21.09 -32.37 -15.75
CA THR A 1197 -20.66 -30.96 -15.78
C THR A 1197 -21.70 -30.12 -15.05
N HIS A 1198 -21.25 -29.25 -14.16
CA HIS A 1198 -22.07 -28.35 -13.38
C HIS A 1198 -21.57 -26.91 -13.55
N THR A 1199 -22.48 -25.96 -13.66
CA THR A 1199 -22.16 -24.53 -13.50
C THR A 1199 -22.62 -24.11 -12.12
N ILE A 1200 -21.72 -23.54 -11.33
CA ILE A 1200 -21.94 -23.19 -9.93
C ILE A 1200 -22.70 -21.85 -9.86
N GLU A 1201 -23.86 -21.86 -9.22
CA GLU A 1201 -24.69 -20.67 -8.93
C GLU A 1201 -24.41 -20.13 -7.54
N ASP A 1202 -24.13 -20.99 -6.56
CA ASP A 1202 -23.78 -20.59 -5.19
C ASP A 1202 -22.86 -21.62 -4.53
N VAL A 1203 -22.00 -21.16 -3.61
CA VAL A 1203 -21.04 -21.97 -2.86
C VAL A 1203 -21.17 -21.66 -1.37
N THR A 1204 -21.54 -22.67 -0.57
CA THR A 1204 -21.62 -22.55 0.89
C THR A 1204 -20.59 -23.47 1.56
N HIS A 1205 -19.67 -22.90 2.33
CA HIS A 1205 -18.70 -23.65 3.14
C HIS A 1205 -19.30 -24.02 4.50
N GLN A 1206 -19.37 -25.31 4.81
CA GLN A 1206 -19.76 -25.84 6.12
C GLN A 1206 -18.52 -26.38 6.83
N ILE A 1207 -18.05 -25.66 7.83
CA ILE A 1207 -16.94 -26.10 8.68
C ILE A 1207 -17.56 -26.92 9.82
N ASP A 1208 -17.29 -28.22 9.86
CA ASP A 1208 -17.69 -29.07 10.99
C ASP A 1208 -16.78 -28.71 12.18
N ARG A 1209 -17.38 -28.15 13.24
CA ARG A 1209 -16.69 -27.77 14.49
C ARG A 1209 -16.50 -28.93 15.44
#